data_AF-A0A2D7HHZ1-F1
#
_entry.id   AF-A0A2D7HHZ1-F1
#
_cell.length_a   1.000
_cell.length_b   1.000
_cell.length_c   1.000
_cell.angle_alpha   90.00
_cell.angle_beta   90.00
_cell.angle_gamma   90.00
#
_symmetry.space_group_name_H-M   'P 1'
#
loop_
_entity.id
_entity.type
_entity.pdbx_description
1 polymer ?
#
loop_
_entity_poly.entity_id
_entity_poly.type
_entity_poly.pdbx_seq_one_letter_code
_entity_poly.pdbx_strand_id
1 'polypeptide(L)'
;MTLHASLCLVLHNHQPIGNFDGVFEQAYQDSYLPFLDVFEPYEKLRISLHTSGPLMIWLAERHPEYLDRVRMLVDVGRIEIIGGPQYEPILTMLPSRDRIGQIQAYSAWLERNLGAAPSGMWMPERVWESSLTSDLVDAGISYTVLDDFHFRAAGLEDSELSSYYLTEDDGRILKIFPGSEHLRYTIPFQPASETIDYCREVAEKSPGAILTFGDDGEKFGTWPDTKSHVYDDGWLRSFFDALTDNADWLQTATLGQAVQQFTARGKIYLPDCSYREMTEWALPVKAQALFEDVVHSFEDHQRWKDLKSFVRGGYWRNFKTKYDETNEMYARMMNVSKRLVEAEEAGADAGELSVIRDHLYRGQCNCPYWHGAFGGIYLPHLRNAIFNHLIEADTQLDQVMNLEQPAVQATAEDYNFDGLQEIRLSNNQLCAWLAPARGGRLYELDIRTIGHNLLATLQRRPENYHQKVLNGPSNDEEDVASIHDRVVFKQEDLDQRLHYDAYPRKSLMDHFYDDQATLDSVANGQAMERGDFVDLPYETKLRRGSDRVQVQMRRDGNAWGIPITITKAVTMAAGSNRLLLTYLLENLPPEKPLHFAIEMNFAGMPAGADDRYFSDIEGHSLGQLGTPLDLSKVHGLSLSDRWLGMDVALAIDRPSGIWAFPVETVSQSEAGFELVHQSVCVQPHWFVSGDADGRWSVEIEMTTACEEQIETLSEEEVIRL
;
A
#
# COMPACT_ATOMS: atom_id res chain seq x y z
N MET A 1 -20.13 -39.48 -24.47
CA MET A 1 -18.83 -38.77 -24.47
C MET A 1 -18.04 -39.35 -23.31
N THR A 2 -16.76 -39.62 -23.48
CA THR A 2 -15.89 -40.06 -22.37
C THR A 2 -15.70 -38.88 -21.42
N LEU A 3 -15.86 -39.12 -20.11
CA LEU A 3 -15.58 -38.15 -19.06
C LEU A 3 -14.11 -37.72 -19.18
N HIS A 4 -13.86 -36.44 -19.37
CA HIS A 4 -12.51 -35.88 -19.46
C HIS A 4 -12.52 -34.41 -19.04
N ALA A 5 -11.58 -34.00 -18.21
CA ALA A 5 -11.36 -32.61 -17.82
C ALA A 5 -9.88 -32.35 -17.53
N SER A 6 -9.49 -31.07 -17.62
CA SER A 6 -8.17 -30.59 -17.26
C SER A 6 -8.29 -29.61 -16.09
N LEU A 7 -7.48 -29.81 -15.05
CA LEU A 7 -7.36 -28.90 -13.92
C LEU A 7 -6.03 -28.14 -14.02
N CYS A 8 -6.12 -26.82 -14.16
CA CYS A 8 -4.97 -25.92 -14.11
C CYS A 8 -4.81 -25.39 -12.68
N LEU A 9 -3.74 -25.78 -12.01
CA LEU A 9 -3.36 -25.28 -10.69
C LEU A 9 -2.34 -24.15 -10.87
N VAL A 10 -2.69 -22.94 -10.47
CA VAL A 10 -1.85 -21.76 -10.52
C VAL A 10 -1.57 -21.30 -9.10
N LEU A 11 -0.30 -21.24 -8.72
CA LEU A 11 0.13 -20.70 -7.42
C LEU A 11 0.74 -19.33 -7.60
N HIS A 12 0.39 -18.41 -6.71
CA HIS A 12 0.94 -17.07 -6.65
C HIS A 12 1.69 -16.87 -5.34
N ASN A 13 3.02 -16.80 -5.38
CA ASN A 13 3.85 -16.52 -4.21
C ASN A 13 4.30 -15.06 -4.24
N HIS A 14 4.00 -14.29 -3.20
CA HIS A 14 4.38 -12.89 -3.15
C HIS A 14 4.82 -12.44 -1.76
N GLN A 15 5.91 -11.68 -1.74
CA GLN A 15 6.34 -10.89 -0.60
C GLN A 15 6.66 -9.46 -1.09
N PRO A 16 6.11 -8.42 -0.45
CA PRO A 16 6.24 -7.06 -0.95
C PRO A 16 7.58 -6.41 -0.62
N ILE A 17 7.91 -5.37 -1.39
CA ILE A 17 9.00 -4.46 -1.07
C ILE A 17 8.77 -3.83 0.31
N GLY A 18 9.80 -3.85 1.15
CA GLY A 18 9.75 -3.31 2.51
C GLY A 18 9.33 -4.30 3.59
N ASN A 19 8.94 -5.53 3.24
CA ASN A 19 8.68 -6.55 4.25
C ASN A 19 9.99 -7.03 4.90
N PHE A 20 9.90 -7.54 6.13
CA PHE A 20 11.07 -7.94 6.91
C PHE A 20 11.66 -9.27 6.42
N ASP A 21 12.98 -9.40 6.45
CA ASP A 21 13.70 -10.62 6.05
C ASP A 21 13.18 -11.87 6.75
N GLY A 22 12.89 -11.78 8.05
CA GLY A 22 12.31 -12.89 8.81
C GLY A 22 10.93 -13.33 8.33
N VAL A 23 10.14 -12.45 7.69
CA VAL A 23 8.85 -12.81 7.09
C VAL A 23 9.05 -13.57 5.78
N PHE A 24 10.02 -13.16 4.95
CA PHE A 24 10.41 -13.91 3.75
C PHE A 24 10.89 -15.32 4.12
N GLU A 25 11.78 -15.42 5.12
CA GLU A 25 12.30 -16.71 5.60
C GLU A 25 11.17 -17.59 6.14
N GLN A 26 10.28 -17.05 6.98
CA GLN A 26 9.18 -17.81 7.54
C GLN A 26 8.24 -18.34 6.43
N ALA A 27 7.88 -17.51 5.45
CA ALA A 27 7.04 -17.94 4.33
C ALA A 27 7.71 -19.02 3.47
N TYR A 28 9.03 -18.92 3.27
CA TYR A 28 9.81 -19.96 2.59
C TYR A 28 9.77 -21.29 3.33
N GLN A 29 10.05 -21.29 4.63
CA GLN A 29 10.08 -22.51 5.46
C GLN A 29 8.70 -23.12 5.65
N ASP A 30 7.65 -22.29 5.72
CA ASP A 30 6.30 -22.75 6.02
C ASP A 30 5.49 -23.14 4.81
N SER A 31 5.73 -22.54 3.64
CA SER A 31 4.93 -22.79 2.43
C SER A 31 5.78 -23.19 1.23
N TYR A 32 6.71 -22.33 0.78
CA TYR A 32 7.30 -22.49 -0.54
C TYR A 32 8.17 -23.74 -0.68
N LEU A 33 9.03 -23.99 0.30
CA LEU A 33 9.89 -25.19 0.37
C LEU A 33 9.08 -26.48 0.60
N PRO A 34 8.23 -26.59 1.64
CA PRO A 34 7.50 -27.83 1.90
C PRO A 34 6.49 -28.16 0.80
N PHE A 35 5.92 -27.18 0.11
CA PHE A 35 5.11 -27.43 -1.10
C PHE A 35 5.92 -28.20 -2.15
N LEU A 36 7.15 -27.75 -2.43
CA LEU A 36 8.03 -28.36 -3.42
C LEU A 36 8.43 -29.78 -3.01
N ASP A 37 8.74 -30.00 -1.72
CA ASP A 37 9.08 -31.31 -1.15
C ASP A 37 7.95 -32.34 -1.33
N VAL A 38 6.69 -31.90 -1.20
CA VAL A 38 5.53 -32.76 -1.44
C VAL A 38 5.26 -32.94 -2.92
N PHE A 39 5.46 -31.92 -3.76
CA PHE A 39 5.18 -31.97 -5.19
C PHE A 39 6.14 -32.87 -5.97
N GLU A 40 7.44 -32.80 -5.68
CA GLU A 40 8.48 -33.49 -6.46
C GLU A 40 8.26 -34.99 -6.69
N PRO A 41 7.82 -35.80 -5.69
CA PRO A 41 7.51 -37.21 -5.91
C PRO A 41 6.39 -37.51 -6.92
N TYR A 42 5.48 -36.58 -7.20
CA TYR A 42 4.31 -36.80 -8.05
C TYR A 42 4.59 -36.49 -9.53
N GLU A 43 5.39 -37.33 -10.19
CA GLU A 43 5.94 -37.12 -11.55
C GLU A 43 4.92 -36.77 -12.65
N LYS A 44 3.65 -37.17 -12.49
CA LYS A 44 2.59 -36.91 -13.47
C LYS A 44 1.91 -35.56 -13.32
N LEU A 45 2.06 -34.92 -12.16
CA LEU A 45 1.39 -33.65 -11.85
C LEU A 45 2.12 -32.47 -12.48
N ARG A 46 1.32 -31.49 -12.89
CA ARG A 46 1.78 -30.26 -13.53
C ARG A 46 1.08 -29.05 -12.93
N ILE A 47 1.83 -27.98 -12.72
CA ILE A 47 1.31 -26.71 -12.19
C ILE A 47 1.87 -25.53 -12.96
N SER A 48 1.21 -24.38 -12.86
CA SER A 48 1.76 -23.08 -13.21
C SER A 48 2.16 -22.36 -11.91
N LEU A 49 3.36 -21.79 -11.86
CA LEU A 49 3.90 -21.10 -10.70
C LEU A 49 4.22 -19.65 -11.07
N HIS A 50 3.64 -18.73 -10.32
CA HIS A 50 4.05 -17.34 -10.25
C HIS A 50 4.76 -17.09 -8.93
N THR A 51 5.91 -16.44 -8.98
CA THR A 51 6.60 -15.93 -7.79
C THR A 51 6.95 -14.49 -8.08
N SER A 52 6.61 -13.52 -7.22
CA SER A 52 6.91 -12.11 -7.48
C SER A 52 8.41 -11.82 -7.59
N GLY A 53 8.80 -10.75 -8.29
CA GLY A 53 10.20 -10.37 -8.44
C GLY A 53 10.97 -10.15 -7.13
N PRO A 54 10.45 -9.41 -6.12
CA PRO A 54 11.11 -9.28 -4.82
C PRO A 54 11.46 -10.63 -4.20
N LEU A 55 10.50 -11.56 -4.19
CA LEU A 55 10.68 -12.88 -3.62
C LEU A 55 11.67 -13.73 -4.43
N MET A 56 11.62 -13.67 -5.76
CA MET A 56 12.59 -14.37 -6.62
C MET A 56 14.02 -13.85 -6.45
N ILE A 57 14.19 -12.54 -6.29
CA ILE A 57 15.50 -11.93 -6.02
C ILE A 57 16.02 -12.38 -4.66
N TRP A 58 15.18 -12.33 -3.63
CA TRP A 58 15.54 -12.81 -2.28
C TRP A 58 15.89 -14.30 -2.28
N LEU A 59 15.09 -15.15 -2.94
CA LEU A 59 15.37 -16.59 -3.06
C LEU A 59 16.67 -16.85 -3.82
N ALA A 60 16.99 -16.08 -4.86
CA ALA A 60 18.26 -16.24 -5.58
C ALA A 60 19.48 -15.94 -4.69
N GLU A 61 19.35 -15.01 -3.75
CA GLU A 61 20.39 -14.61 -2.82
C GLU A 61 20.50 -15.56 -1.61
N ARG A 62 19.36 -15.94 -1.01
CA ARG A 62 19.32 -16.69 0.26
C ARG A 62 19.14 -18.20 0.08
N HIS A 63 18.38 -18.63 -0.94
CA HIS A 63 18.05 -20.04 -1.21
C HIS A 63 18.26 -20.44 -2.68
N PRO A 64 19.49 -20.30 -3.23
CA PRO A 64 19.75 -20.65 -4.62
C PRO A 64 19.43 -22.13 -4.95
N GLU A 65 19.48 -23.01 -3.95
CA GLU A 65 19.08 -24.42 -4.07
C GLU A 65 17.61 -24.59 -4.45
N TYR A 66 16.73 -23.69 -4.01
CA TYR A 66 15.32 -23.71 -4.36
C TYR A 66 15.14 -23.38 -5.85
N LEU A 67 15.84 -22.36 -6.35
CA LEU A 67 15.80 -21.99 -7.77
C LEU A 67 16.32 -23.13 -8.66
N ASP A 68 17.38 -23.82 -8.25
CA ASP A 68 17.90 -24.97 -8.99
C ASP A 68 16.85 -26.08 -9.10
N ARG A 69 16.10 -26.37 -8.02
CA ARG A 69 14.99 -27.35 -8.02
C ARG A 69 13.85 -26.92 -8.93
N VAL A 70 13.42 -25.66 -8.85
CA VAL A 70 12.39 -25.11 -9.74
C VAL A 70 12.82 -25.21 -11.20
N ARG A 71 14.07 -24.83 -11.53
CA ARG A 71 14.61 -24.94 -12.90
C ARG A 71 14.56 -26.39 -13.42
N MET A 72 14.94 -27.38 -12.60
CA MET A 72 14.85 -28.78 -13.01
C MET A 72 13.41 -29.21 -13.34
N LEU A 73 12.42 -28.72 -12.57
CA LEU A 73 11.00 -29.01 -12.81
C LEU A 73 10.44 -28.27 -14.02
N VAL A 74 10.98 -27.10 -14.34
CA VAL A 74 10.70 -26.36 -15.58
C VAL A 74 11.25 -27.10 -16.79
N ASP A 75 12.50 -27.56 -16.73
CA ASP A 75 13.18 -28.28 -17.83
C ASP A 75 12.43 -29.56 -18.24
N VAL A 76 11.81 -30.25 -17.27
CA VAL A 76 11.00 -31.46 -17.54
C VAL A 76 9.51 -31.16 -17.77
N GLY A 77 9.10 -29.89 -17.80
CA GLY A 77 7.74 -29.45 -18.11
C GLY A 77 6.69 -29.77 -17.05
N ARG A 78 7.11 -29.92 -15.78
CA ARG A 78 6.22 -30.13 -14.62
C ARG A 78 5.79 -28.82 -13.97
N ILE A 79 6.64 -27.81 -13.99
CA ILE A 79 6.29 -26.44 -13.61
C ILE A 79 6.36 -25.56 -14.86
N GLU A 80 5.29 -24.83 -15.12
CA GLU A 80 5.33 -23.67 -15.99
C GLU A 80 5.55 -22.42 -15.14
N ILE A 81 6.59 -21.65 -15.44
CA ILE A 81 6.71 -20.30 -14.89
C ILE A 81 5.77 -19.37 -15.66
N ILE A 82 4.87 -18.72 -14.94
CA ILE A 82 4.14 -17.56 -15.45
C ILE A 82 4.77 -16.29 -14.87
N GLY A 83 4.88 -15.25 -15.69
CA GLY A 83 5.49 -13.98 -15.33
C GLY A 83 4.48 -13.00 -14.76
N GLY A 84 4.79 -11.72 -14.93
CA GLY A 84 4.03 -10.60 -14.38
C GLY A 84 4.90 -9.35 -14.39
N PRO A 85 4.41 -8.22 -13.88
CA PRO A 85 5.26 -7.07 -13.63
C PRO A 85 6.23 -7.35 -12.47
N GLN A 86 7.49 -6.94 -12.61
CA GLN A 86 8.58 -7.30 -11.69
C GLN A 86 8.25 -7.08 -10.20
N TYR A 87 7.69 -5.94 -9.85
CA TYR A 87 7.49 -5.55 -8.45
C TYR A 87 6.03 -5.61 -8.00
N GLU A 88 5.19 -6.40 -8.68
CA GLU A 88 3.76 -6.55 -8.33
C GLU A 88 2.97 -5.23 -8.22
N PRO A 89 3.05 -4.28 -9.17
CA PRO A 89 2.15 -3.12 -9.19
C PRO A 89 0.71 -3.50 -9.59
N ILE A 90 -0.27 -2.73 -9.10
CA ILE A 90 -1.58 -2.67 -9.77
C ILE A 90 -1.40 -1.95 -11.11
N LEU A 91 -1.52 -2.70 -12.19
CA LEU A 91 -1.25 -2.21 -13.54
C LEU A 91 -2.12 -1.00 -13.91
N THR A 92 -3.36 -0.93 -13.44
CA THR A 92 -4.26 0.21 -13.72
C THR A 92 -3.84 1.50 -13.03
N MET A 93 -2.91 1.45 -12.07
CA MET A 93 -2.29 2.64 -11.50
C MET A 93 -1.14 3.17 -12.38
N LEU A 94 -0.60 2.36 -13.30
CA LEU A 94 0.62 2.71 -14.02
C LEU A 94 0.37 3.27 -15.43
N PRO A 95 1.23 4.18 -15.91
CA PRO A 95 1.27 4.49 -17.33
C PRO A 95 1.71 3.26 -18.14
N SER A 96 1.26 3.16 -19.40
CA SER A 96 1.54 2.01 -20.29
C SER A 96 3.04 1.64 -20.36
N ARG A 97 3.92 2.65 -20.48
CA ARG A 97 5.38 2.45 -20.52
C ARG A 97 5.92 1.69 -19.30
N ASP A 98 5.40 1.97 -18.10
CA ASP A 98 5.88 1.35 -16.86
C ASP A 98 5.33 -0.06 -16.75
N ARG A 99 4.06 -0.28 -17.14
CA ARG A 99 3.47 -1.63 -17.23
C ARG A 99 4.31 -2.54 -18.14
N ILE A 100 4.58 -2.08 -19.36
CA ILE A 100 5.35 -2.85 -20.36
C ILE A 100 6.77 -3.09 -19.85
N GLY A 101 7.44 -2.03 -19.37
CA GLY A 101 8.82 -2.13 -18.91
C GLY A 101 8.99 -3.05 -17.71
N GLN A 102 8.08 -3.03 -16.73
CA GLN A 102 8.11 -3.96 -15.60
C GLN A 102 7.94 -5.42 -16.03
N ILE A 103 7.01 -5.70 -16.95
CA ILE A 103 6.76 -7.08 -17.43
C ILE A 103 7.97 -7.59 -18.24
N GLN A 104 8.53 -6.75 -19.11
CA GLN A 104 9.70 -7.12 -19.92
C GLN A 104 10.95 -7.32 -19.05
N ALA A 105 11.18 -6.43 -18.07
CA ALA A 105 12.32 -6.55 -17.15
C ALA A 105 12.26 -7.86 -16.37
N TYR A 106 11.07 -8.22 -15.87
CA TYR A 106 10.89 -9.45 -15.13
C TYR A 106 11.01 -10.70 -16.00
N SER A 107 10.39 -10.67 -17.18
CA SER A 107 10.50 -11.78 -18.16
C SER A 107 11.95 -12.05 -18.52
N ALA A 108 12.75 -11.00 -18.72
CA ALA A 108 14.17 -11.12 -18.99
C ALA A 108 14.96 -11.65 -17.77
N TRP A 109 14.57 -11.30 -16.54
CA TRP A 109 15.16 -11.86 -15.33
C TRP A 109 14.86 -13.36 -15.21
N LEU A 110 13.62 -13.76 -15.44
CA LEU A 110 13.18 -15.17 -15.42
C LEU A 110 13.90 -16.01 -16.49
N GLU A 111 14.05 -15.49 -17.71
CA GLU A 111 14.78 -16.19 -18.76
C GLU A 111 16.25 -16.38 -18.40
N ARG A 112 16.91 -15.35 -17.84
CA ARG A 112 18.32 -15.44 -17.43
C ARG A 112 18.56 -16.42 -16.28
N ASN A 113 17.67 -16.48 -15.30
CA ASN A 113 17.89 -17.24 -14.07
C ASN A 113 17.27 -18.64 -14.09
N LEU A 114 16.12 -18.81 -14.74
CA LEU A 114 15.37 -20.08 -14.79
C LEU A 114 15.32 -20.70 -16.19
N GLY A 115 15.78 -20.00 -17.23
CA GLY A 115 15.64 -20.47 -18.62
C GLY A 115 14.19 -20.42 -19.15
N ALA A 116 13.29 -19.77 -18.42
CA ALA A 116 11.88 -19.67 -18.76
C ALA A 116 11.55 -18.32 -19.39
N ALA A 117 11.05 -18.32 -20.63
CA ALA A 117 10.47 -17.14 -21.28
C ALA A 117 8.95 -17.18 -21.11
N PRO A 118 8.37 -16.50 -20.11
CA PRO A 118 6.95 -16.66 -19.77
C PRO A 118 6.06 -16.12 -20.89
N SER A 119 5.12 -16.95 -21.36
CA SER A 119 4.05 -16.54 -22.30
C SER A 119 2.75 -16.18 -21.61
N GLY A 120 2.65 -16.44 -20.31
CA GLY A 120 1.52 -16.10 -19.47
C GLY A 120 1.95 -15.29 -18.26
N MET A 121 0.98 -14.66 -17.61
CA MET A 121 1.24 -13.92 -16.38
C MET A 121 0.17 -14.14 -15.31
N TRP A 122 0.56 -13.88 -14.07
CA TRP A 122 -0.38 -13.54 -13.00
C TRP A 122 -0.79 -12.07 -13.13
N MET A 123 -2.06 -11.77 -12.93
CA MET A 123 -2.56 -10.40 -12.84
C MET A 123 -2.54 -9.96 -11.37
N PRO A 124 -1.70 -8.97 -10.98
CA PRO A 124 -1.64 -8.49 -9.60
C PRO A 124 -3.02 -8.10 -9.09
N GLU A 125 -3.42 -8.71 -7.97
CA GLU A 125 -4.74 -8.56 -7.34
C GLU A 125 -5.93 -8.79 -8.30
N ARG A 126 -5.71 -9.46 -9.43
CA ARG A 126 -6.67 -9.66 -10.51
C ARG A 126 -7.37 -8.36 -10.94
N VAL A 127 -6.75 -7.20 -10.74
CA VAL A 127 -7.34 -5.90 -11.09
C VAL A 127 -7.29 -5.72 -12.60
N TRP A 128 -8.46 -5.74 -13.24
CA TRP A 128 -8.60 -5.73 -14.68
C TRP A 128 -9.27 -4.46 -15.20
N GLU A 129 -8.74 -3.93 -16.29
CA GLU A 129 -9.40 -2.97 -17.19
C GLU A 129 -9.16 -3.46 -18.63
N SER A 130 -10.15 -3.34 -19.52
CA SER A 130 -10.02 -3.92 -20.88
C SER A 130 -8.80 -3.40 -21.66
N SER A 131 -8.41 -2.14 -21.43
CA SER A 131 -7.23 -1.50 -22.03
C SER A 131 -5.89 -2.03 -21.51
N LEU A 132 -5.87 -2.93 -20.53
CA LEU A 132 -4.63 -3.64 -20.18
C LEU A 132 -4.22 -4.60 -21.31
N THR A 133 -5.18 -5.12 -22.07
CA THR A 133 -4.95 -6.11 -23.13
C THR A 133 -3.83 -5.69 -24.08
N SER A 134 -3.82 -4.43 -24.53
CA SER A 134 -2.81 -3.95 -25.46
C SER A 134 -1.40 -4.00 -24.88
N ASP A 135 -1.24 -3.52 -23.65
CA ASP A 135 0.05 -3.41 -22.97
C ASP A 135 0.60 -4.79 -22.60
N LEU A 136 -0.25 -5.71 -22.18
CA LEU A 136 0.17 -7.09 -21.88
C LEU A 136 0.71 -7.78 -23.14
N VAL A 137 0.00 -7.64 -24.26
CA VAL A 137 0.42 -8.25 -25.53
C VAL A 137 1.70 -7.60 -26.06
N ASP A 138 1.82 -6.27 -25.96
CA ASP A 138 3.05 -5.54 -26.33
C ASP A 138 4.24 -5.90 -25.44
N ALA A 139 3.99 -6.31 -24.19
CA ALA A 139 5.00 -6.85 -23.29
C ALA A 139 5.38 -8.32 -23.58
N GLY A 140 4.69 -9.00 -24.50
CA GLY A 140 4.96 -10.40 -24.88
C GLY A 140 4.06 -11.43 -24.21
N ILE A 141 3.06 -11.01 -23.45
CA ILE A 141 2.13 -11.91 -22.75
C ILE A 141 0.97 -12.32 -23.68
N SER A 142 0.61 -13.60 -23.63
CA SER A 142 -0.41 -14.20 -24.50
C SER A 142 -1.61 -14.79 -23.77
N TYR A 143 -1.51 -14.98 -22.45
CA TYR A 143 -2.61 -15.32 -21.56
C TYR A 143 -2.42 -14.81 -20.13
N THR A 144 -3.53 -14.66 -19.41
CA THR A 144 -3.54 -14.38 -17.96
C THR A 144 -4.68 -15.15 -17.30
N VAL A 145 -4.65 -15.23 -15.98
CA VAL A 145 -5.77 -15.67 -15.14
C VAL A 145 -6.42 -14.45 -14.47
N LEU A 146 -7.75 -14.46 -14.39
CA LEU A 146 -8.58 -13.54 -13.61
C LEU A 146 -9.58 -14.37 -12.79
N ASP A 147 -10.44 -13.74 -11.99
CA ASP A 147 -11.50 -14.47 -11.27
C ASP A 147 -12.77 -14.67 -12.11
N ASP A 148 -13.46 -15.78 -11.89
CA ASP A 148 -14.77 -16.10 -12.46
C ASP A 148 -15.82 -14.98 -12.22
N PHE A 149 -15.64 -14.20 -11.16
CA PHE A 149 -16.41 -13.00 -10.85
C PHE A 149 -16.40 -11.97 -11.99
N HIS A 150 -15.29 -11.80 -12.72
CA HIS A 150 -15.22 -10.92 -13.89
C HIS A 150 -16.17 -11.36 -15.00
N PHE A 151 -16.23 -12.68 -15.22
CA PHE A 151 -16.99 -13.29 -16.30
C PHE A 151 -18.48 -13.29 -15.98
N ARG A 152 -18.84 -13.62 -14.74
CA ARG A 152 -20.19 -13.39 -14.21
C ARG A 152 -20.55 -11.91 -14.31
N ALA A 153 -19.56 -11.02 -14.10
CA ALA A 153 -19.80 -9.60 -14.19
C ALA A 153 -20.12 -9.10 -15.60
N ALA A 154 -19.59 -9.77 -16.61
CA ALA A 154 -19.91 -9.60 -18.02
C ALA A 154 -21.19 -10.34 -18.47
N GLY A 155 -21.82 -11.11 -17.58
CA GLY A 155 -23.09 -11.79 -17.83
C GLY A 155 -22.99 -13.28 -18.19
N LEU A 156 -21.84 -13.93 -18.01
CA LEU A 156 -21.71 -15.38 -18.20
C LEU A 156 -22.32 -16.17 -17.04
N GLU A 157 -22.85 -17.35 -17.37
CA GLU A 157 -23.34 -18.33 -16.41
C GLU A 157 -22.27 -19.38 -16.05
N ASP A 158 -22.43 -20.11 -14.94
CA ASP A 158 -21.44 -21.09 -14.46
C ASP A 158 -21.11 -22.19 -15.50
N SER A 159 -22.07 -22.56 -16.37
CA SER A 159 -21.86 -23.54 -17.44
C SER A 159 -20.91 -23.05 -18.55
N GLU A 160 -20.60 -21.75 -18.55
CA GLU A 160 -19.74 -21.07 -19.52
C GLU A 160 -18.33 -20.81 -18.99
N LEU A 161 -18.06 -21.11 -17.72
CA LEU A 161 -16.79 -20.83 -17.04
C LEU A 161 -15.80 -22.00 -17.09
N SER A 162 -16.11 -23.05 -17.84
CA SER A 162 -15.31 -24.28 -17.96
C SER A 162 -14.26 -24.25 -19.09
N SER A 163 -13.79 -23.07 -19.48
CA SER A 163 -12.76 -22.85 -20.50
C SER A 163 -12.21 -21.43 -20.45
N TYR A 164 -11.18 -21.14 -21.25
CA TYR A 164 -10.65 -19.79 -21.43
C TYR A 164 -11.31 -19.05 -22.60
N TYR A 165 -11.22 -17.72 -22.58
CA TYR A 165 -11.79 -16.84 -23.59
C TYR A 165 -10.73 -15.95 -24.23
N LEU A 166 -11.05 -15.40 -25.40
CA LEU A 166 -10.28 -14.33 -26.04
C LEU A 166 -10.86 -12.97 -25.63
N THR A 167 -10.02 -12.03 -25.24
CA THR A 167 -10.35 -10.60 -25.25
C THR A 167 -9.49 -9.90 -26.30
N GLU A 168 -9.88 -8.69 -26.69
CA GLU A 168 -9.09 -7.89 -27.62
C GLU A 168 -9.18 -6.40 -27.32
N ASP A 169 -8.08 -5.70 -27.56
CA ASP A 169 -7.99 -4.24 -27.51
C ASP A 169 -7.01 -3.76 -28.57
N ASP A 170 -7.39 -2.75 -29.35
CA ASP A 170 -6.60 -2.24 -30.49
C ASP A 170 -6.02 -3.34 -31.40
N GLY A 171 -6.81 -4.38 -31.70
CA GLY A 171 -6.44 -5.52 -32.54
C GLY A 171 -5.50 -6.55 -31.88
N ARG A 172 -5.08 -6.35 -30.63
CA ARG A 172 -4.24 -7.27 -29.86
C ARG A 172 -5.12 -8.24 -29.10
N ILE A 173 -4.79 -9.53 -29.19
CA ILE A 173 -5.62 -10.60 -28.63
C ILE A 173 -4.91 -11.22 -27.43
N LEU A 174 -5.60 -11.26 -26.29
CA LEU A 174 -5.15 -11.92 -25.07
C LEU A 174 -6.13 -13.04 -24.70
N LYS A 175 -5.62 -14.16 -24.18
CA LYS A 175 -6.45 -15.24 -23.64
C LYS A 175 -6.62 -15.05 -22.13
N ILE A 176 -7.83 -15.25 -21.60
CA ILE A 176 -8.11 -15.06 -20.18
C ILE A 176 -8.81 -16.30 -19.63
N PHE A 177 -8.23 -16.86 -18.56
CA PHE A 177 -8.80 -17.97 -17.80
C PHE A 177 -9.67 -17.45 -16.64
N PRO A 178 -10.90 -17.97 -16.46
CA PRO A 178 -11.68 -17.77 -15.24
C PRO A 178 -11.20 -18.69 -14.11
N GLY A 179 -10.51 -18.12 -13.12
CA GLY A 179 -10.18 -18.76 -11.86
C GLY A 179 -11.44 -18.99 -11.04
N SER A 180 -11.70 -20.24 -10.66
CA SER A 180 -12.91 -20.64 -9.95
C SER A 180 -12.86 -20.23 -8.48
N GLU A 181 -13.79 -19.38 -8.05
CA GLU A 181 -13.97 -19.05 -6.63
C GLU A 181 -14.25 -20.32 -5.82
N HIS A 182 -15.04 -21.26 -6.36
CA HIS A 182 -15.33 -22.52 -5.67
C HIS A 182 -14.04 -23.30 -5.35
N LEU A 183 -13.10 -23.39 -6.30
CA LEU A 183 -11.82 -24.04 -6.06
C LEU A 183 -10.95 -23.29 -5.03
N ARG A 184 -11.00 -21.94 -4.99
CA ARG A 184 -10.29 -21.13 -3.98
C ARG A 184 -10.74 -21.42 -2.55
N TYR A 185 -11.99 -21.82 -2.37
CA TYR A 185 -12.56 -22.14 -1.06
C TYR A 185 -12.47 -23.64 -0.73
N THR A 186 -12.36 -24.54 -1.71
CA THR A 186 -12.12 -25.97 -1.43
C THR A 186 -10.64 -26.30 -1.25
N ILE A 187 -9.74 -25.62 -1.96
CA ILE A 187 -8.29 -25.85 -1.91
C ILE A 187 -7.63 -24.74 -1.08
N PRO A 188 -6.88 -25.03 0.00
CA PRO A 188 -6.65 -26.32 0.65
C PRO A 188 -7.58 -26.63 1.83
N PHE A 189 -8.67 -25.88 2.02
CA PHE A 189 -9.42 -25.89 3.29
C PHE A 189 -10.35 -27.09 3.47
N GLN A 190 -11.02 -27.55 2.40
CA GLN A 190 -11.98 -28.67 2.47
C GLN A 190 -11.31 -30.00 2.16
N PRO A 191 -11.89 -31.16 2.54
CA PRO A 191 -11.34 -32.46 2.16
C PRO A 191 -11.09 -32.58 0.65
N ALA A 192 -9.99 -33.22 0.25
CA ALA A 192 -9.59 -33.34 -1.15
C ALA A 192 -10.70 -33.91 -2.07
N SER A 193 -11.56 -34.78 -1.54
CA SER A 193 -12.70 -35.35 -2.26
C SER A 193 -13.69 -34.30 -2.78
N GLU A 194 -13.93 -33.22 -2.04
CA GLU A 194 -14.85 -32.15 -2.45
C GLU A 194 -14.39 -31.49 -3.75
N THR A 195 -13.08 -31.27 -3.90
CA THR A 195 -12.50 -30.73 -5.12
C THR A 195 -12.64 -31.70 -6.30
N ILE A 196 -12.44 -33.00 -6.07
CA ILE A 196 -12.58 -34.02 -7.11
C ILE A 196 -14.04 -34.15 -7.56
N ASP A 197 -14.99 -34.15 -6.61
CA ASP A 197 -16.41 -34.25 -6.88
C ASP A 197 -16.93 -33.04 -7.66
N TYR A 198 -16.49 -31.83 -7.30
CA TYR A 198 -16.78 -30.62 -8.09
C TYR A 198 -16.22 -30.72 -9.52
N CYS A 199 -14.96 -31.13 -9.68
CA CYS A 199 -14.37 -31.33 -11.01
C CYS A 199 -15.16 -32.36 -11.83
N ARG A 200 -15.66 -33.42 -11.19
CA ARG A 200 -16.46 -34.47 -11.83
C ARG A 200 -17.81 -33.92 -12.28
N GLU A 201 -18.49 -33.16 -11.42
CA GLU A 201 -19.76 -32.52 -11.75
C GLU A 201 -19.64 -31.61 -12.98
N VAL A 202 -18.58 -30.80 -13.04
CA VAL A 202 -18.30 -29.93 -14.20
C VAL A 202 -17.99 -30.75 -15.44
N ALA A 203 -17.18 -31.79 -15.34
CA ALA A 203 -16.79 -32.65 -16.46
C ALA A 203 -17.97 -33.45 -17.04
N GLU A 204 -18.92 -33.88 -16.20
CA GLU A 204 -20.15 -34.56 -16.64
C GLU A 204 -21.06 -33.64 -17.45
N LYS A 205 -21.14 -32.36 -17.05
CA LYS A 205 -21.92 -31.32 -17.75
C LYS A 205 -21.21 -30.79 -19.00
N SER A 206 -19.88 -30.70 -18.95
CA SER A 206 -19.02 -30.15 -20.00
C SER A 206 -17.81 -31.07 -20.25
N PRO A 207 -17.95 -32.15 -21.05
CA PRO A 207 -16.82 -33.00 -21.39
C PRO A 207 -15.73 -32.20 -22.12
N GLY A 208 -14.49 -32.30 -21.63
CA GLY A 208 -13.35 -31.48 -22.07
C GLY A 208 -13.21 -30.15 -21.33
N ALA A 209 -13.88 -29.99 -20.18
CA ALA A 209 -13.77 -28.79 -19.35
C ALA A 209 -12.32 -28.50 -18.95
N ILE A 210 -11.97 -27.22 -18.92
CA ILE A 210 -10.75 -26.69 -18.33
C ILE A 210 -11.17 -25.93 -17.07
N LEU A 211 -10.81 -26.45 -15.91
CA LEU A 211 -11.02 -25.78 -14.63
C LEU A 211 -9.71 -25.09 -14.22
N THR A 212 -9.80 -23.89 -13.67
CA THR A 212 -8.62 -23.13 -13.22
C THR A 212 -8.76 -22.78 -11.75
N PHE A 213 -7.78 -23.20 -10.96
CA PHE A 213 -7.51 -22.71 -9.62
C PHE A 213 -6.35 -21.71 -9.73
N GLY A 214 -6.50 -20.54 -9.12
CA GLY A 214 -5.45 -19.53 -9.05
C GLY A 214 -5.53 -18.80 -7.74
N ASP A 215 -4.52 -18.97 -6.89
CA ASP A 215 -4.56 -18.44 -5.53
C ASP A 215 -3.17 -18.34 -4.89
N ASP A 216 -3.13 -17.69 -3.74
CA ASP A 216 -1.92 -17.41 -2.97
C ASP A 216 -1.25 -18.71 -2.50
N GLY A 217 0.06 -18.83 -2.72
CA GLY A 217 0.84 -19.96 -2.24
C GLY A 217 0.98 -19.96 -0.72
N GLU A 218 0.89 -18.79 -0.09
CA GLU A 218 0.91 -18.59 1.36
C GLU A 218 -0.23 -19.35 2.06
N LYS A 219 -1.35 -19.63 1.36
CA LYS A 219 -2.45 -20.50 1.84
C LYS A 219 -2.01 -21.92 2.17
N PHE A 220 -0.92 -22.37 1.56
CA PHE A 220 -0.41 -23.71 1.74
C PHE A 220 0.55 -23.82 2.93
N GLY A 221 0.65 -22.82 3.81
CA GLY A 221 1.35 -23.02 5.08
C GLY A 221 1.55 -21.79 5.95
N THR A 222 1.72 -20.61 5.35
CA THR A 222 2.02 -19.36 6.08
C THR A 222 0.82 -18.86 6.87
N TRP A 223 -0.40 -19.08 6.36
CA TRP A 223 -1.61 -18.64 7.04
C TRP A 223 -1.85 -19.42 8.33
N PRO A 224 -2.51 -18.82 9.34
CA PRO A 224 -2.75 -19.47 10.63
C PRO A 224 -3.30 -20.89 10.49
N ASP A 225 -2.70 -21.84 11.21
CA ASP A 225 -3.05 -23.26 11.26
C ASP A 225 -2.88 -24.04 9.93
N THR A 226 -2.63 -23.37 8.80
CA THR A 226 -2.53 -24.04 7.49
C THR A 226 -1.30 -24.94 7.37
N LYS A 227 -0.16 -24.61 7.98
CA LYS A 227 1.02 -25.49 7.97
C LYS A 227 0.71 -26.89 8.52
N SER A 228 0.05 -26.94 9.69
CA SER A 228 -0.34 -28.20 10.32
C SER A 228 -1.29 -28.97 9.41
N HIS A 229 -2.37 -28.32 8.97
CA HIS A 229 -3.37 -28.95 8.12
C HIS A 229 -2.79 -29.48 6.79
N VAL A 230 -1.99 -28.65 6.11
CA VAL A 230 -1.48 -28.93 4.77
C VAL A 230 -0.40 -30.01 4.78
N TYR A 231 0.51 -29.98 5.77
CA TYR A 231 1.70 -30.85 5.79
C TYR A 231 1.68 -31.90 6.90
N ASP A 232 1.36 -31.53 8.15
CA ASP A 232 1.40 -32.47 9.28
C ASP A 232 0.22 -33.44 9.25
N ASP A 233 -0.99 -32.93 8.97
CA ASP A 233 -2.22 -33.71 8.77
C ASP A 233 -2.31 -34.29 7.34
N GLY A 234 -1.37 -33.93 6.46
CA GLY A 234 -1.16 -34.56 5.17
C GLY A 234 -2.21 -34.22 4.11
N TRP A 235 -2.89 -33.06 4.20
CA TRP A 235 -3.89 -32.65 3.22
C TRP A 235 -3.29 -32.57 1.80
N LEU A 236 -2.12 -31.97 1.62
CA LEU A 236 -1.53 -31.78 0.28
C LEU A 236 -1.18 -33.11 -0.39
N ARG A 237 -0.66 -34.07 0.38
CA ARG A 237 -0.41 -35.44 -0.11
C ARG A 237 -1.71 -36.11 -0.51
N SER A 238 -2.74 -36.02 0.34
CA SER A 238 -4.06 -36.58 0.05
C SER A 238 -4.67 -35.99 -1.22
N PHE A 239 -4.49 -34.69 -1.45
CA PHE A 239 -4.94 -34.01 -2.66
C PHE A 239 -4.19 -34.50 -3.91
N PHE A 240 -2.86 -34.60 -3.86
CA PHE A 240 -2.05 -35.08 -4.98
C PHE A 240 -2.26 -36.58 -5.26
N ASP A 241 -2.48 -37.40 -4.24
CA ASP A 241 -2.90 -38.79 -4.38
C ASP A 241 -4.25 -38.85 -5.10
N ALA A 242 -5.24 -38.06 -4.67
CA ALA A 242 -6.57 -38.03 -5.29
C ALA A 242 -6.53 -37.59 -6.77
N LEU A 243 -5.71 -36.59 -7.11
CA LEU A 243 -5.48 -36.18 -8.50
C LEU A 243 -4.82 -37.30 -9.33
N THR A 244 -3.87 -38.02 -8.73
CA THR A 244 -3.16 -39.11 -9.40
C THR A 244 -4.08 -40.32 -9.63
N ASP A 245 -4.91 -40.66 -8.64
CA ASP A 245 -5.86 -41.77 -8.69
C ASP A 245 -6.99 -41.53 -9.71
N ASN A 246 -7.33 -40.26 -9.99
CA ASN A 246 -8.34 -39.86 -10.95
C ASN A 246 -7.77 -39.42 -12.32
N ALA A 247 -6.49 -39.68 -12.59
CA ALA A 247 -5.79 -39.22 -13.79
C ALA A 247 -6.33 -39.81 -15.11
N ASP A 248 -7.19 -40.82 -15.06
CA ASP A 248 -7.85 -41.42 -16.23
C ASP A 248 -8.90 -40.48 -16.86
N TRP A 249 -9.51 -39.60 -16.07
CA TRP A 249 -10.50 -38.61 -16.53
C TRP A 249 -10.17 -37.16 -16.14
N LEU A 250 -9.40 -36.93 -15.07
CA LEU A 250 -9.01 -35.59 -14.60
C LEU A 250 -7.50 -35.41 -14.70
N GLN A 251 -7.04 -34.66 -15.69
CA GLN A 251 -5.60 -34.42 -15.90
C GLN A 251 -5.19 -33.07 -15.33
N THR A 252 -4.06 -33.00 -14.63
CA THR A 252 -3.44 -31.69 -14.35
C THR A 252 -2.68 -31.20 -15.57
N ALA A 253 -2.87 -29.92 -15.89
CA ALA A 253 -2.24 -29.24 -17.01
C ALA A 253 -1.81 -27.85 -16.59
N THR A 254 -0.69 -27.38 -17.12
CA THR A 254 -0.32 -25.96 -16.96
C THR A 254 -1.23 -25.08 -17.85
N LEU A 255 -1.33 -23.78 -17.56
CA LEU A 255 -2.11 -22.85 -18.40
C LEU A 255 -1.61 -22.85 -19.86
N GLY A 256 -0.30 -22.80 -20.07
CA GLY A 256 0.30 -22.85 -21.41
C GLY A 256 -0.04 -24.14 -22.16
N GLN A 257 -0.04 -25.29 -21.47
CA GLN A 257 -0.47 -26.56 -22.06
C GLN A 257 -1.95 -26.55 -22.44
N ALA A 258 -2.81 -26.00 -21.58
CA ALA A 258 -4.24 -25.85 -21.90
C ALA A 258 -4.46 -24.96 -23.15
N VAL A 259 -3.70 -23.87 -23.29
CA VAL A 259 -3.72 -23.01 -24.49
C VAL A 259 -3.26 -23.75 -25.75
N GLN A 260 -2.27 -24.64 -25.64
CA GLN A 260 -1.74 -25.40 -26.78
C GLN A 260 -2.68 -26.55 -27.22
N GLN A 261 -3.39 -27.16 -26.26
CA GLN A 261 -4.20 -28.35 -26.50
C GLN A 261 -5.65 -28.04 -26.89
N PHE A 262 -6.21 -26.95 -26.37
CA PHE A 262 -7.62 -26.62 -26.52
C PHE A 262 -7.81 -25.29 -27.23
N THR A 263 -8.94 -25.13 -27.93
CA THR A 263 -9.34 -23.84 -28.50
C THR A 263 -10.13 -23.02 -27.48
N ALA A 264 -9.98 -21.70 -27.50
CA ALA A 264 -10.80 -20.79 -26.71
C ALA A 264 -12.30 -21.06 -26.94
N ARG A 265 -13.10 -20.92 -25.88
CA ARG A 265 -14.55 -21.09 -25.97
C ARG A 265 -15.22 -20.00 -26.81
N GLY A 266 -14.70 -18.79 -26.76
CA GLY A 266 -15.24 -17.66 -27.50
C GLY A 266 -14.47 -16.37 -27.25
N LYS A 267 -15.06 -15.25 -27.68
CA LYS A 267 -14.58 -13.89 -27.40
C LYS A 267 -15.44 -13.27 -26.29
N ILE A 268 -14.82 -12.52 -25.39
CA ILE A 268 -15.50 -11.78 -24.31
C ILE A 268 -14.81 -10.42 -24.09
N TYR A 269 -15.56 -9.48 -23.51
CA TYR A 269 -15.05 -8.23 -22.96
C TYR A 269 -15.47 -8.15 -21.50
N LEU A 270 -14.51 -7.92 -20.61
CA LEU A 270 -14.74 -7.91 -19.17
C LEU A 270 -14.80 -6.46 -18.66
N PRO A 271 -15.69 -6.15 -17.71
CA PRO A 271 -15.74 -4.84 -17.08
C PRO A 271 -14.54 -4.61 -16.17
N ASP A 272 -14.36 -3.36 -15.74
CA ASP A 272 -13.38 -3.01 -14.72
C ASP A 272 -13.73 -3.74 -13.41
N CYS A 273 -12.84 -4.61 -12.95
CA CYS A 273 -13.16 -5.53 -11.85
C CYS A 273 -11.91 -6.12 -11.18
N SER A 274 -12.15 -6.98 -10.20
CA SER A 274 -11.18 -7.82 -9.50
C SER A 274 -11.91 -9.06 -8.96
N TYR A 275 -11.30 -9.85 -8.08
CA TYR A 275 -12.02 -10.82 -7.27
C TYR A 275 -13.08 -10.13 -6.39
N ARG A 276 -14.11 -10.87 -5.99
CA ARG A 276 -15.30 -10.33 -5.32
C ARG A 276 -14.92 -9.50 -4.09
N GLU A 277 -14.07 -10.03 -3.25
CA GLU A 277 -13.65 -9.46 -1.96
C GLU A 277 -13.01 -8.07 -2.16
N MET A 278 -12.15 -7.89 -3.18
CA MET A 278 -11.57 -6.60 -3.55
C MET A 278 -12.63 -5.55 -3.90
N THR A 279 -13.70 -5.95 -4.60
CA THR A 279 -14.77 -5.01 -4.97
C THR A 279 -15.51 -4.47 -3.75
N GLU A 280 -15.59 -5.25 -2.68
CA GLU A 280 -16.21 -4.85 -1.42
C GLU A 280 -15.26 -3.90 -0.66
N TRP A 281 -13.99 -4.26 -0.51
CA TRP A 281 -12.99 -3.43 0.21
C TRP A 281 -12.76 -2.05 -0.40
N ALA A 282 -12.86 -1.95 -1.73
CA ALA A 282 -12.71 -0.70 -2.48
C ALA A 282 -13.87 0.29 -2.28
N LEU A 283 -14.98 -0.11 -1.66
CA LEU A 283 -16.06 0.80 -1.32
C LEU A 283 -15.70 1.70 -0.13
N PRO A 284 -16.21 2.94 -0.07
CA PRO A 284 -16.22 3.70 1.18
C PRO A 284 -16.99 2.95 2.27
N VAL A 285 -16.58 3.10 3.53
CA VAL A 285 -17.07 2.31 4.68
C VAL A 285 -18.60 2.30 4.81
N LYS A 286 -19.25 3.45 4.64
CA LYS A 286 -20.73 3.52 4.68
C LYS A 286 -21.40 2.71 3.58
N ALA A 287 -20.77 2.63 2.41
CA ALA A 287 -21.25 1.82 1.29
C ALA A 287 -20.94 0.34 1.49
N GLN A 288 -19.85 -0.03 2.16
CA GLN A 288 -19.56 -1.41 2.57
C GLN A 288 -20.66 -1.95 3.48
N ALA A 289 -20.98 -1.22 4.57
CA ALA A 289 -22.05 -1.63 5.49
C ALA A 289 -23.40 -1.81 4.79
N LEU A 290 -23.76 -0.87 3.89
CA LEU A 290 -24.99 -1.00 3.10
C LEU A 290 -24.95 -2.20 2.14
N PHE A 291 -23.79 -2.49 1.54
CA PHE A 291 -23.62 -3.63 0.66
C PHE A 291 -23.82 -4.95 1.42
N GLU A 292 -23.19 -5.10 2.59
CA GLU A 292 -23.35 -6.27 3.46
C GLU A 292 -24.81 -6.43 3.91
N ASP A 293 -25.46 -5.35 4.35
CA ASP A 293 -26.88 -5.36 4.73
C ASP A 293 -27.78 -5.85 3.58
N VAL A 294 -27.52 -5.40 2.35
CA VAL A 294 -28.27 -5.82 1.15
C VAL A 294 -28.03 -7.29 0.84
N VAL A 295 -26.78 -7.76 0.87
CA VAL A 295 -26.45 -9.16 0.62
C VAL A 295 -27.14 -10.07 1.64
N HIS A 296 -26.95 -9.79 2.94
CA HIS A 296 -27.55 -10.57 4.02
C HIS A 296 -29.09 -10.54 3.99
N SER A 297 -29.71 -9.40 3.66
CA SER A 297 -31.17 -9.31 3.57
C SER A 297 -31.78 -10.10 2.40
N PHE A 298 -30.99 -10.42 1.37
CA PHE A 298 -31.47 -11.04 0.15
C PHE A 298 -30.90 -12.44 -0.12
N GLU A 299 -29.91 -12.93 0.62
CA GLU A 299 -29.24 -14.20 0.32
C GLU A 299 -30.19 -15.41 0.29
N ASP A 300 -31.20 -15.40 1.18
CA ASP A 300 -32.25 -16.43 1.25
C ASP A 300 -33.41 -16.20 0.26
N HIS A 301 -33.43 -15.08 -0.44
CA HIS A 301 -34.50 -14.77 -1.38
C HIS A 301 -34.43 -15.70 -2.60
N GLN A 302 -35.57 -16.24 -3.05
CA GLN A 302 -35.64 -17.21 -4.15
C GLN A 302 -34.96 -16.77 -5.46
N ARG A 303 -34.86 -15.46 -5.70
CA ARG A 303 -34.22 -14.86 -6.90
C ARG A 303 -32.75 -14.50 -6.68
N TRP A 304 -32.18 -14.71 -5.50
CA TRP A 304 -30.80 -14.30 -5.21
C TRP A 304 -29.80 -14.93 -6.17
N LYS A 305 -30.02 -16.19 -6.56
CA LYS A 305 -29.19 -16.88 -7.56
C LYS A 305 -29.09 -16.10 -8.88
N ASP A 306 -30.17 -15.46 -9.31
CA ASP A 306 -30.21 -14.63 -10.52
C ASP A 306 -29.67 -13.22 -10.25
N LEU A 307 -29.97 -12.67 -9.07
CA LEU A 307 -29.67 -11.27 -8.73
C LEU A 307 -28.22 -11.04 -8.32
N LYS A 308 -27.58 -12.01 -7.64
CA LYS A 308 -26.21 -11.88 -7.12
C LYS A 308 -25.21 -11.53 -8.22
N SER A 309 -25.42 -12.05 -9.43
CA SER A 309 -24.60 -11.77 -10.60
C SER A 309 -24.74 -10.33 -11.10
N PHE A 310 -25.66 -9.52 -10.59
CA PHE A 310 -25.80 -8.08 -10.89
C PHE A 310 -25.46 -7.17 -9.71
N VAL A 311 -25.22 -7.74 -8.52
CA VAL A 311 -24.76 -6.99 -7.36
C VAL A 311 -23.25 -6.76 -7.50
N ARG A 312 -22.82 -5.51 -7.36
CA ARG A 312 -21.44 -5.07 -7.58
C ARG A 312 -20.98 -4.15 -6.47
N GLY A 313 -19.72 -4.30 -6.07
CA GLY A 313 -19.01 -3.34 -5.25
C GLY A 313 -18.35 -2.24 -6.07
N GLY A 314 -17.29 -1.67 -5.49
CA GLY A 314 -16.39 -0.75 -6.17
C GLY A 314 -15.32 -1.47 -6.99
N TYR A 315 -14.29 -0.72 -7.39
CA TYR A 315 -13.13 -1.24 -8.10
C TYR A 315 -11.88 -0.51 -7.59
N TRP A 316 -10.70 -1.07 -7.82
CA TRP A 316 -9.47 -0.74 -7.09
C TRP A 316 -9.12 0.77 -7.07
N ARG A 317 -9.36 1.51 -8.16
CA ARG A 317 -9.02 2.95 -8.20
C ARG A 317 -9.68 3.78 -7.10
N ASN A 318 -10.82 3.32 -6.56
CA ASN A 318 -11.51 4.00 -5.48
C ASN A 318 -10.68 4.09 -4.19
N PHE A 319 -9.65 3.25 -4.01
CA PHE A 319 -8.72 3.38 -2.88
C PHE A 319 -8.00 4.72 -2.84
N LYS A 320 -7.75 5.35 -4.00
CA LYS A 320 -7.19 6.73 -4.08
C LYS A 320 -8.13 7.79 -3.50
N THR A 321 -9.42 7.51 -3.41
CA THR A 321 -10.41 8.42 -2.78
C THR A 321 -10.83 7.96 -1.39
N LYS A 322 -10.69 6.66 -1.10
CA LYS A 322 -10.93 6.09 0.24
C LYS A 322 -9.81 6.52 1.20
N TYR A 323 -8.57 6.55 0.71
CA TYR A 323 -7.37 6.96 1.43
C TYR A 323 -6.67 8.07 0.66
N ASP A 324 -6.69 9.29 1.21
CA ASP A 324 -5.97 10.43 0.62
C ASP A 324 -4.47 10.13 0.50
N GLU A 325 -3.91 9.39 1.46
CA GLU A 325 -2.49 9.02 1.51
C GLU A 325 -2.10 8.05 0.38
N THR A 326 -3.04 7.20 -0.09
CA THR A 326 -2.83 6.42 -1.33
C THR A 326 -2.65 7.36 -2.51
N ASN A 327 -3.50 8.39 -2.63
CA ASN A 327 -3.39 9.33 -3.75
C ASN A 327 -2.11 10.16 -3.69
N GLU A 328 -1.65 10.51 -2.49
CA GLU A 328 -0.36 11.19 -2.29
C GLU A 328 0.81 10.33 -2.79
N MET A 329 0.90 9.05 -2.38
CA MET A 329 1.92 8.12 -2.90
C MET A 329 1.81 7.94 -4.42
N TYR A 330 0.60 7.78 -4.93
CA TYR A 330 0.33 7.64 -6.37
C TYR A 330 0.77 8.88 -7.15
N ALA A 331 0.43 10.08 -6.65
CA ALA A 331 0.82 11.36 -7.22
C ALA A 331 2.34 11.52 -7.27
N ARG A 332 3.02 11.17 -6.17
CA ARG A 332 4.47 11.17 -6.09
C ARG A 332 5.08 10.23 -7.12
N MET A 333 4.59 8.99 -7.22
CA MET A 333 5.01 8.00 -8.20
C MET A 333 4.82 8.50 -9.64
N MET A 334 3.67 9.10 -9.95
CA MET A 334 3.40 9.66 -11.29
C MET A 334 4.32 10.84 -11.62
N ASN A 335 4.65 11.67 -10.63
CA ASN A 335 5.62 12.75 -10.79
C ASN A 335 7.01 12.19 -11.14
N VAL A 336 7.52 11.22 -10.38
CA VAL A 336 8.81 10.58 -10.66
C VAL A 336 8.81 9.91 -12.04
N SER A 337 7.75 9.17 -12.38
CA SER A 337 7.62 8.52 -13.70
C SER A 337 7.60 9.52 -14.85
N LYS A 338 6.96 10.69 -14.69
CA LYS A 338 7.01 11.78 -15.69
C LYS A 338 8.43 12.34 -15.83
N ARG A 339 9.08 12.64 -14.70
CA ARG A 339 10.44 13.19 -14.68
C ARG A 339 11.48 12.24 -15.29
N LEU A 340 11.30 10.93 -15.13
CA LEU A 340 12.17 9.93 -15.76
C LEU A 340 12.10 10.02 -17.29
N VAL A 341 10.90 10.16 -17.86
CA VAL A 341 10.72 10.36 -19.31
C VAL A 341 11.35 11.68 -19.76
N GLU A 342 11.18 12.76 -19.00
CA GLU A 342 11.81 14.04 -19.32
C GLU A 342 13.35 13.93 -19.34
N ALA A 343 13.94 13.13 -18.46
CA ALA A 343 15.37 12.86 -18.45
C ALA A 343 15.83 12.00 -19.64
N GLU A 344 15.04 10.98 -20.01
CA GLU A 344 15.27 10.18 -21.23
C GLU A 344 15.26 11.07 -22.48
N GLU A 345 14.26 11.94 -22.61
CA GLU A 345 14.11 12.87 -23.73
C GLU A 345 15.22 13.93 -23.77
N ALA A 346 15.73 14.34 -22.60
CA ALA A 346 16.89 15.22 -22.47
C ALA A 346 18.23 14.54 -22.81
N GLY A 347 18.23 13.23 -23.06
CA GLY A 347 19.42 12.47 -23.45
C GLY A 347 20.36 12.12 -22.29
N ALA A 348 19.81 11.95 -21.08
CA ALA A 348 20.56 11.46 -19.93
C ALA A 348 21.10 10.03 -20.16
N ASP A 349 22.14 9.63 -19.40
CA ASP A 349 22.80 8.35 -19.57
C ASP A 349 21.87 7.16 -19.29
N ALA A 350 21.77 6.24 -20.25
CA ALA A 350 20.85 5.12 -20.16
C ALA A 350 21.16 4.15 -18.98
N GLY A 351 22.43 4.06 -18.56
CA GLY A 351 22.83 3.25 -17.42
C GLY A 351 22.35 3.85 -16.10
N GLU A 352 22.57 5.16 -15.92
CA GLU A 352 22.04 5.90 -14.76
C GLU A 352 20.50 5.85 -14.71
N LEU A 353 19.84 6.10 -15.84
CA LEU A 353 18.37 6.02 -15.92
C LEU A 353 17.84 4.62 -15.65
N SER A 354 18.61 3.56 -15.92
CA SER A 354 18.21 2.18 -15.59
C SER A 354 18.13 1.94 -14.09
N VAL A 355 19.05 2.51 -13.30
CA VAL A 355 19.02 2.42 -11.84
C VAL A 355 17.83 3.21 -11.28
N ILE A 356 17.64 4.43 -11.78
CA ILE A 356 16.49 5.29 -11.40
C ILE A 356 15.16 4.59 -11.70
N ARG A 357 15.06 3.93 -12.86
CA ARG A 357 13.85 3.19 -13.26
C ARG A 357 13.57 2.01 -12.35
N ASP A 358 14.59 1.29 -11.89
CA ASP A 358 14.42 0.21 -10.91
C ASP A 358 13.85 0.73 -9.58
N HIS A 359 14.36 1.87 -9.09
CA HIS A 359 13.79 2.56 -7.92
C HIS A 359 12.33 2.96 -8.16
N LEU A 360 12.00 3.58 -9.31
CA LEU A 360 10.62 3.88 -9.65
C LEU A 360 9.74 2.62 -9.60
N TYR A 361 10.19 1.52 -10.21
CA TYR A 361 9.42 0.27 -10.27
C TYR A 361 9.23 -0.37 -8.90
N ARG A 362 10.23 -0.32 -8.01
CA ARG A 362 10.08 -0.73 -6.61
C ARG A 362 9.07 0.12 -5.87
N GLY A 363 9.09 1.44 -6.12
CA GLY A 363 8.08 2.39 -5.60
C GLY A 363 6.66 2.16 -6.15
N GLN A 364 6.47 1.27 -7.10
CA GLN A 364 5.16 0.91 -7.66
C GLN A 364 4.56 -0.38 -7.05
N CYS A 365 5.27 -1.05 -6.14
CA CYS A 365 4.76 -2.27 -5.49
C CYS A 365 3.44 -2.01 -4.77
N ASN A 366 2.43 -2.86 -5.01
CA ASN A 366 1.04 -2.49 -4.77
C ASN A 366 0.62 -2.39 -3.29
N CYS A 367 1.20 -3.21 -2.41
CA CYS A 367 0.62 -3.49 -1.09
C CYS A 367 0.29 -2.25 -0.23
N PRO A 368 1.14 -1.22 -0.13
CA PRO A 368 0.80 -0.04 0.66
C PRO A 368 -0.19 0.92 -0.02
N TYR A 369 -0.61 0.69 -1.26
CA TYR A 369 -1.56 1.57 -1.95
C TYR A 369 -3.03 1.28 -1.62
N TRP A 370 -3.34 0.22 -0.88
CA TRP A 370 -4.73 -0.16 -0.58
C TRP A 370 -4.81 -0.99 0.71
N HIS A 371 -6.03 -1.35 1.11
CA HIS A 371 -6.25 -2.21 2.28
C HIS A 371 -7.45 -3.12 2.06
N GLY A 372 -7.29 -4.39 2.43
CA GLY A 372 -8.32 -5.42 2.42
C GLY A 372 -8.30 -6.19 3.74
N ALA A 373 -8.01 -7.49 3.69
CA ALA A 373 -7.83 -8.31 4.91
C ALA A 373 -6.42 -8.20 5.54
N PHE A 374 -5.45 -7.73 4.76
CA PHE A 374 -4.04 -7.60 5.15
C PHE A 374 -3.68 -6.14 5.39
N GLY A 375 -2.73 -5.89 6.30
CA GLY A 375 -2.40 -4.55 6.79
C GLY A 375 -2.26 -3.49 5.68
N GLY A 376 -1.60 -3.79 4.56
CA GLY A 376 -1.60 -2.93 3.37
C GLY A 376 -1.12 -1.51 3.68
N ILE A 377 -1.90 -0.49 3.29
CA ILE A 377 -1.61 0.92 3.61
C ILE A 377 -1.45 1.16 5.10
N TYR A 378 -2.03 0.36 6.00
CA TYR A 378 -1.88 0.55 7.44
C TYR A 378 -0.49 0.18 7.97
N LEU A 379 0.35 -0.52 7.20
CA LEU A 379 1.69 -0.92 7.62
C LEU A 379 2.72 0.16 7.29
N PRO A 380 3.31 0.87 8.29
CA PRO A 380 4.22 1.98 8.03
C PRO A 380 5.50 1.56 7.30
N HIS A 381 6.03 0.37 7.58
CA HIS A 381 7.25 -0.13 6.95
C HIS A 381 7.09 -0.31 5.43
N LEU A 382 5.90 -0.73 4.96
CA LEU A 382 5.60 -0.82 3.53
C LEU A 382 5.49 0.56 2.88
N ARG A 383 4.77 1.50 3.51
CA ARG A 383 4.68 2.89 2.99
C ARG A 383 6.05 3.56 2.94
N ASN A 384 6.84 3.43 4.00
CA ASN A 384 8.18 4.01 4.09
C ASN A 384 9.12 3.43 3.02
N ALA A 385 9.04 2.13 2.72
CA ALA A 385 9.85 1.52 1.67
C ALA A 385 9.50 2.07 0.27
N ILE A 386 8.21 2.31 -0.01
CA ILE A 386 7.80 2.94 -1.27
C ILE A 386 8.31 4.36 -1.37
N PHE A 387 8.09 5.18 -0.34
CA PHE A 387 8.62 6.55 -0.33
C PHE A 387 10.14 6.56 -0.45
N ASN A 388 10.86 5.65 0.20
CA ASN A 388 12.32 5.55 0.07
C ASN A 388 12.76 5.39 -1.38
N HIS A 389 12.17 4.43 -2.10
CA HIS A 389 12.50 4.23 -3.50
C HIS A 389 12.07 5.41 -4.40
N LEU A 390 10.93 6.05 -4.13
CA LEU A 390 10.49 7.22 -4.89
C LEU A 390 11.39 8.45 -4.64
N ILE A 391 11.82 8.67 -3.40
CA ILE A 391 12.74 9.75 -3.02
C ILE A 391 14.12 9.53 -3.63
N GLU A 392 14.60 8.29 -3.64
CA GLU A 392 15.89 7.95 -4.23
C GLU A 392 15.87 8.18 -5.75
N ALA A 393 14.82 7.72 -6.45
CA ALA A 393 14.63 8.03 -7.86
C ALA A 393 14.54 9.54 -8.13
N ASP A 394 13.78 10.28 -7.33
CA ASP A 394 13.65 11.74 -7.44
C ASP A 394 14.98 12.48 -7.21
N THR A 395 15.80 11.99 -6.29
CA THR A 395 17.12 12.55 -5.94
C THR A 395 18.14 12.30 -7.02
N GLN A 396 18.18 11.09 -7.58
CA GLN A 396 19.05 10.77 -8.72
C GLN A 396 18.62 11.53 -9.98
N LEU A 397 17.31 11.69 -10.22
CA LEU A 397 16.79 12.53 -11.32
C LEU A 397 17.19 14.00 -11.16
N ASP A 398 17.16 14.53 -9.93
CA ASP A 398 17.71 15.87 -9.66
C ASP A 398 19.19 15.91 -10.10
N GLN A 399 20.03 14.96 -9.66
CA GLN A 399 21.47 14.95 -10.00
C GLN A 399 21.76 14.90 -11.50
N VAL A 400 21.07 14.02 -12.23
CA VAL A 400 21.26 13.83 -13.68
C VAL A 400 20.77 15.05 -14.48
N MET A 401 19.74 15.73 -14.00
CA MET A 401 19.18 16.92 -14.67
C MET A 401 19.81 18.26 -14.22
N ASN A 402 20.61 18.27 -13.14
CA ASN A 402 21.04 19.47 -12.41
C ASN A 402 22.24 20.23 -12.97
N LEU A 403 22.71 19.98 -14.19
CA LEU A 403 23.89 20.70 -14.71
C LEU A 403 23.67 22.23 -14.83
N GLU A 404 22.42 22.73 -14.82
CA GLU A 404 22.11 24.17 -14.94
C GLU A 404 21.07 24.73 -13.92
N GLN A 405 20.60 23.95 -12.94
CA GLN A 405 19.49 24.38 -12.08
C GLN A 405 19.93 25.10 -10.79
N PRO A 406 19.10 26.00 -10.20
CA PRO A 406 19.38 26.63 -8.92
C PRO A 406 19.45 25.60 -7.78
N ALA A 407 20.30 25.86 -6.78
CA ALA A 407 20.49 24.99 -5.61
C ALA A 407 19.25 24.85 -4.70
N VAL A 408 18.20 25.64 -4.94
CA VAL A 408 16.89 25.53 -4.31
C VAL A 408 15.80 25.99 -5.29
N GLN A 409 14.66 25.29 -5.30
CA GLN A 409 13.61 25.44 -6.30
C GLN A 409 12.23 25.50 -5.69
N ALA A 410 11.31 26.17 -6.40
CA ALA A 410 9.90 26.21 -6.06
C ALA A 410 9.03 26.12 -7.31
N THR A 411 8.20 25.08 -7.41
CA THR A 411 7.26 24.85 -8.52
C THR A 411 5.82 24.82 -8.00
N ALA A 412 4.86 25.08 -8.89
CA ALA A 412 3.44 25.01 -8.59
C ALA A 412 2.71 24.37 -9.77
N GLU A 413 2.10 23.21 -9.52
CA GLU A 413 1.37 22.40 -10.47
C GLU A 413 0.25 21.66 -9.72
N ASP A 414 -0.70 21.11 -10.47
CA ASP A 414 -1.65 20.12 -9.94
C ASP A 414 -0.90 18.79 -9.83
N TYR A 415 -0.31 18.55 -8.66
CA TYR A 415 0.55 17.39 -8.44
C TYR A 415 -0.28 16.17 -8.04
N ASN A 416 -1.41 16.37 -7.37
CA ASN A 416 -2.24 15.29 -6.83
C ASN A 416 -3.47 14.94 -7.68
N PHE A 417 -3.67 15.64 -8.81
CA PHE A 417 -4.76 15.45 -9.77
C PHE A 417 -6.16 15.80 -9.24
N ASP A 418 -6.26 16.75 -8.31
CA ASP A 418 -7.52 17.25 -7.77
C ASP A 418 -8.04 18.53 -8.47
N GLY A 419 -7.27 19.06 -9.43
CA GLY A 419 -7.58 20.28 -10.17
C GLY A 419 -7.17 21.58 -9.48
N LEU A 420 -6.53 21.50 -8.31
CA LEU A 420 -5.97 22.60 -7.55
C LEU A 420 -4.44 22.58 -7.68
N GLN A 421 -3.76 23.66 -7.26
CA GLN A 421 -2.30 23.73 -7.37
C GLN A 421 -1.64 23.47 -6.02
N GLU A 422 -0.78 22.46 -5.97
CA GLU A 422 0.18 22.22 -4.92
C GLU A 422 1.48 22.98 -5.20
N ILE A 423 2.32 23.07 -4.18
CA ILE A 423 3.62 23.73 -4.24
C ILE A 423 4.70 22.77 -3.79
N ARG A 424 5.71 22.57 -4.62
CA ARG A 424 6.93 21.82 -4.26
C ARG A 424 8.06 22.79 -4.00
N LEU A 425 8.68 22.72 -2.83
CA LEU A 425 9.95 23.37 -2.50
C LEU A 425 11.03 22.28 -2.40
N SER A 426 12.15 22.42 -3.09
CA SER A 426 13.20 21.38 -3.10
C SER A 426 14.60 21.99 -3.07
N ASN A 427 15.47 21.38 -2.28
CA ASN A 427 16.92 21.56 -2.34
C ASN A 427 17.61 20.17 -2.28
N ASN A 428 18.93 20.14 -2.09
CA ASN A 428 19.72 18.90 -2.02
C ASN A 428 19.61 18.13 -0.69
N GLN A 429 18.81 18.59 0.28
CA GLN A 429 18.61 17.96 1.59
C GLN A 429 17.14 17.58 1.81
N LEU A 430 16.22 18.45 1.39
CA LEU A 430 14.79 18.38 1.67
C LEU A 430 13.95 18.56 0.41
N CYS A 431 12.79 17.90 0.37
CA CYS A 431 11.70 18.21 -0.56
C CYS A 431 10.39 18.34 0.22
N ALA A 432 9.75 19.50 0.15
CA ALA A 432 8.54 19.84 0.89
C ALA A 432 7.39 20.11 -0.07
N TRP A 433 6.23 19.50 0.18
CA TRP A 433 5.05 19.65 -0.65
C TRP A 433 3.88 20.23 0.15
N LEU A 434 3.33 21.34 -0.35
CA LEU A 434 2.29 22.09 0.31
C LEU A 434 1.01 22.08 -0.52
N ALA A 435 -0.14 22.05 0.16
CA ALA A 435 -1.47 22.14 -0.44
C ALA A 435 -2.17 23.43 0.01
N PRO A 436 -1.91 24.59 -0.65
CA PRO A 436 -2.55 25.85 -0.30
C PRO A 436 -4.07 25.84 -0.31
N ALA A 437 -4.67 25.06 -1.22
CA ALA A 437 -6.11 24.96 -1.33
C ALA A 437 -6.76 24.14 -0.20
N ARG A 438 -5.95 23.39 0.57
CA ARG A 438 -6.38 22.53 1.69
C ARG A 438 -5.70 22.98 2.99
N GLY A 439 -6.09 24.16 3.48
CA GLY A 439 -5.55 24.71 4.74
C GLY A 439 -4.09 25.19 4.69
N GLY A 440 -3.45 25.21 3.52
CA GLY A 440 -2.02 25.56 3.43
C GLY A 440 -1.11 24.61 4.21
N ARG A 441 -1.50 23.35 4.32
CA ARG A 441 -0.76 22.31 5.04
C ARG A 441 0.47 21.86 4.24
N LEU A 442 1.47 21.40 4.97
CA LEU A 442 2.57 20.59 4.44
C LEU A 442 2.11 19.13 4.49
N TYR A 443 1.99 18.46 3.34
CA TYR A 443 1.46 17.10 3.26
C TYR A 443 2.53 16.02 2.99
N GLU A 444 3.69 16.42 2.48
CA GLU A 444 4.87 15.56 2.26
C GLU A 444 6.14 16.33 2.62
N LEU A 445 7.08 15.67 3.31
CA LEU A 445 8.40 16.22 3.65
C LEU A 445 9.46 15.13 3.59
N ASP A 446 10.20 15.13 2.49
CA ASP A 446 11.28 14.17 2.22
C ASP A 446 12.58 14.67 2.82
N ILE A 447 13.30 13.76 3.48
CA ILE A 447 14.72 13.89 3.83
C ILE A 447 15.49 13.06 2.81
N ARG A 448 16.16 13.75 1.88
CA ARG A 448 16.84 13.10 0.74
C ARG A 448 18.01 12.23 1.18
N THR A 449 18.73 12.62 2.23
CA THR A 449 19.95 11.92 2.67
C THR A 449 19.71 10.51 3.20
N ILE A 450 18.50 10.20 3.67
CA ILE A 450 18.12 8.88 4.18
C ILE A 450 16.91 8.30 3.42
N GLY A 451 16.44 8.97 2.37
CA GLY A 451 15.26 8.57 1.61
C GLY A 451 14.03 8.36 2.50
N HIS A 452 13.70 9.29 3.39
CA HIS A 452 12.58 9.14 4.33
C HIS A 452 11.55 10.25 4.17
N ASN A 453 10.26 9.90 4.10
CA ASN A 453 9.17 10.88 4.12
C ASN A 453 8.61 11.02 5.54
N LEU A 454 8.87 12.17 6.18
CA LEU A 454 8.37 12.49 7.52
C LEU A 454 6.84 12.61 7.59
N LEU A 455 6.16 12.69 6.46
CA LEU A 455 4.70 12.83 6.39
C LEU A 455 4.02 11.66 5.67
N ALA A 456 4.67 10.50 5.63
CA ALA A 456 4.06 9.20 5.33
C ALA A 456 3.10 8.70 6.45
N THR A 457 2.37 9.64 7.04
CA THR A 457 1.39 9.49 8.12
C THR A 457 0.13 8.80 7.62
N LEU A 458 -0.80 8.50 8.53
CA LEU A 458 -2.11 7.97 8.16
C LEU A 458 -3.18 8.55 9.08
N GLN A 459 -4.27 9.05 8.52
CA GLN A 459 -5.43 9.49 9.28
C GLN A 459 -6.16 8.29 9.94
N ARG A 460 -6.64 8.45 11.17
CA ARG A 460 -7.50 7.45 11.81
C ARG A 460 -8.90 7.54 11.24
N ARG A 461 -9.33 6.51 10.52
CA ARG A 461 -10.63 6.44 9.83
C ARG A 461 -11.44 5.25 10.35
N PRO A 462 -12.78 5.30 10.25
CA PRO A 462 -13.56 4.09 10.42
C PRO A 462 -13.18 3.06 9.36
N GLU A 463 -13.24 1.78 9.71
CA GLU A 463 -13.22 0.65 8.78
C GLU A 463 -14.39 -0.26 9.12
N ASN A 464 -14.88 -1.01 8.13
CA ASN A 464 -16.11 -1.81 8.32
C ASN A 464 -15.94 -2.87 9.41
N TYR A 465 -14.74 -3.47 9.51
CA TYR A 465 -14.42 -4.45 10.55
C TYR A 465 -14.36 -3.86 11.97
N HIS A 466 -14.37 -2.53 12.17
CA HIS A 466 -14.40 -1.94 13.52
C HIS A 466 -15.67 -2.32 14.28
N GLN A 467 -16.78 -2.66 13.61
CA GLN A 467 -17.97 -3.17 14.29
C GLN A 467 -17.69 -4.52 14.98
N LYS A 468 -16.85 -5.38 14.39
CA LYS A 468 -16.41 -6.62 15.03
C LYS A 468 -15.57 -6.32 16.28
N VAL A 469 -14.70 -5.31 16.21
CA VAL A 469 -13.89 -4.86 17.36
C VAL A 469 -14.77 -4.35 18.51
N LEU A 470 -15.77 -3.52 18.20
CA LEU A 470 -16.72 -2.99 19.19
C LEU A 470 -17.61 -4.07 19.82
N ASN A 471 -17.91 -5.15 19.09
CA ASN A 471 -18.75 -6.25 19.58
C ASN A 471 -17.98 -7.25 20.46
N GLY A 472 -16.64 -7.28 20.37
CA GLY A 472 -15.79 -8.23 21.07
C GLY A 472 -15.76 -9.63 20.43
N PRO A 473 -15.02 -10.58 21.03
CA PRO A 473 -14.86 -11.94 20.48
C PRO A 473 -16.19 -12.70 20.40
N SER A 474 -16.44 -13.33 19.24
CA SER A 474 -17.55 -14.27 19.00
C SER A 474 -17.10 -15.73 19.23
N ASN A 475 -17.94 -16.56 19.84
CA ASN A 475 -17.64 -17.94 20.29
C ASN A 475 -17.67 -19.03 19.19
N ASP A 476 -17.60 -18.70 17.90
CA ASP A 476 -17.67 -19.69 16.83
C ASP A 476 -16.25 -20.19 16.45
N GLU A 477 -15.74 -21.19 17.19
CA GLU A 477 -14.34 -21.65 17.17
C GLU A 477 -14.14 -23.13 16.73
N GLU A 478 -14.99 -23.71 15.86
CA GLU A 478 -14.88 -25.15 15.53
C GLU A 478 -14.42 -25.53 14.10
N ASP A 479 -14.22 -24.63 13.14
CA ASP A 479 -13.76 -24.97 11.77
C ASP A 479 -12.51 -24.17 11.32
N VAL A 480 -11.59 -24.81 10.59
CA VAL A 480 -10.45 -24.14 9.91
C VAL A 480 -10.99 -23.31 8.74
N ALA A 481 -11.41 -22.09 9.06
CA ALA A 481 -11.97 -21.14 8.10
C ALA A 481 -10.88 -20.26 7.44
N SER A 482 -11.22 -19.67 6.29
CA SER A 482 -10.38 -18.67 5.62
C SER A 482 -10.10 -17.48 6.55
N ILE A 483 -8.97 -16.81 6.39
CA ILE A 483 -8.58 -15.62 7.19
C ILE A 483 -9.61 -14.48 7.14
N HIS A 484 -10.50 -14.48 6.14
CA HIS A 484 -11.58 -13.51 6.01
C HIS A 484 -12.65 -13.65 7.11
N ASP A 485 -12.76 -14.83 7.73
CA ASP A 485 -13.84 -15.17 8.66
C ASP A 485 -13.38 -15.21 10.13
N ARG A 486 -12.07 -15.22 10.40
CA ARG A 486 -11.52 -15.36 11.76
C ARG A 486 -11.41 -14.02 12.50
N VAL A 487 -11.84 -13.98 13.77
CA VAL A 487 -11.72 -12.83 14.68
C VAL A 487 -10.74 -13.15 15.80
N VAL A 488 -9.50 -12.66 15.70
CA VAL A 488 -8.48 -12.78 16.74
C VAL A 488 -8.08 -11.38 17.22
N PHE A 489 -8.02 -11.16 18.53
CA PHE A 489 -7.55 -9.91 19.13
C PHE A 489 -6.15 -10.11 19.71
N LYS A 490 -5.15 -9.33 19.26
CA LYS A 490 -3.77 -9.42 19.78
C LYS A 490 -3.54 -8.58 21.04
N GLN A 491 -4.47 -7.68 21.37
CA GLN A 491 -4.37 -6.75 22.49
C GLN A 491 -5.74 -6.58 23.17
N GLU A 492 -5.72 -6.41 24.49
CA GLU A 492 -6.90 -6.05 25.26
C GLU A 492 -7.33 -4.60 24.97
N ASP A 493 -8.60 -4.28 25.21
CA ASP A 493 -9.17 -2.93 25.16
C ASP A 493 -9.05 -2.19 23.80
N LEU A 494 -8.92 -2.91 22.68
CA LEU A 494 -8.86 -2.32 21.34
C LEU A 494 -10.11 -1.49 20.97
N ASP A 495 -11.27 -1.82 21.54
CA ASP A 495 -12.51 -1.07 21.42
C ASP A 495 -12.39 0.35 21.98
N GLN A 496 -11.61 0.53 23.06
CA GLN A 496 -11.35 1.82 23.69
C GLN A 496 -10.36 2.68 22.90
N ARG A 497 -9.61 2.07 21.96
CA ARG A 497 -8.61 2.74 21.11
C ARG A 497 -9.16 3.21 19.76
N LEU A 498 -10.44 2.97 19.48
CA LEU A 498 -11.11 3.43 18.27
C LEU A 498 -11.40 4.93 18.36
N HIS A 499 -10.49 5.72 17.79
CA HIS A 499 -10.65 7.16 17.59
C HIS A 499 -10.63 7.49 16.10
N TYR A 500 -11.42 8.47 15.69
CA TYR A 500 -11.52 8.87 14.28
C TYR A 500 -11.23 10.36 14.13
N ASP A 501 -10.43 10.68 13.14
CA ASP A 501 -10.00 12.05 12.87
C ASP A 501 -10.94 12.74 11.88
N ALA A 502 -11.27 14.00 12.15
CA ALA A 502 -12.04 14.84 11.23
C ALA A 502 -11.20 15.33 10.04
N TYR A 503 -9.87 15.41 10.20
CA TYR A 503 -8.94 15.94 9.21
C TYR A 503 -7.74 14.99 9.03
N PRO A 504 -7.04 15.05 7.89
CA PRO A 504 -5.78 14.32 7.68
C PRO A 504 -4.72 14.69 8.72
N ARG A 505 -3.88 13.72 9.11
CA ARG A 505 -2.80 13.92 10.08
C ARG A 505 -1.53 14.41 9.36
N LYS A 506 -1.43 15.70 9.12
CA LYS A 506 -0.34 16.36 8.37
C LYS A 506 0.35 17.45 9.19
N SER A 507 1.21 18.25 8.59
CA SER A 507 1.91 19.33 9.28
C SER A 507 1.45 20.72 8.83
N LEU A 508 1.62 21.70 9.72
CA LEU A 508 1.15 23.08 9.54
C LEU A 508 -0.39 23.15 9.45
N MET A 509 -1.04 22.32 10.25
CA MET A 509 -2.50 22.28 10.43
C MET A 509 -2.89 23.31 11.48
N ASP A 510 -3.63 24.35 11.09
CA ASP A 510 -3.89 25.52 11.94
C ASP A 510 -5.24 25.38 12.67
N HIS A 511 -5.19 25.13 13.98
CA HIS A 511 -6.35 24.86 14.82
C HIS A 511 -6.71 26.02 15.73
N PHE A 512 -8.02 26.20 15.97
CA PHE A 512 -8.51 26.93 17.13
C PHE A 512 -9.39 26.04 17.99
N TYR A 513 -9.08 25.95 19.28
CA TYR A 513 -9.81 25.09 20.21
C TYR A 513 -10.64 25.88 21.23
N ASP A 514 -11.40 25.14 22.05
CA ASP A 514 -11.95 25.64 23.30
C ASP A 514 -10.81 25.90 24.32
N ASP A 515 -11.01 26.88 25.22
CA ASP A 515 -10.03 27.21 26.27
C ASP A 515 -9.79 26.04 27.25
N GLN A 516 -10.72 25.10 27.31
CA GLN A 516 -10.67 23.90 28.16
C GLN A 516 -10.18 22.66 27.41
N ALA A 517 -9.75 22.79 26.14
CA ALA A 517 -9.18 21.67 25.42
C ALA A 517 -7.95 21.13 26.17
N THR A 518 -7.91 19.82 26.31
CA THR A 518 -6.83 19.07 26.95
C THR A 518 -6.08 18.24 25.92
N LEU A 519 -4.85 17.83 26.25
CA LEU A 519 -4.06 16.86 25.50
C LEU A 519 -4.93 15.66 25.07
N ASP A 520 -5.62 15.01 26.02
CA ASP A 520 -6.45 13.83 25.73
C ASP A 520 -7.60 14.13 24.76
N SER A 521 -8.28 15.27 24.92
CA SER A 521 -9.38 15.63 24.02
C SER A 521 -8.90 15.84 22.59
N VAL A 522 -7.70 16.39 22.41
CA VAL A 522 -7.09 16.60 21.09
C VAL A 522 -6.54 15.30 20.52
N ALA A 523 -5.82 14.53 21.34
CA ALA A 523 -5.26 13.24 20.97
C ALA A 523 -6.34 12.25 20.51
N ASN A 524 -7.53 12.28 21.13
CA ASN A 524 -8.64 11.41 20.76
C ASN A 524 -9.56 11.99 19.67
N GLY A 525 -9.26 13.17 19.13
CA GLY A 525 -10.08 13.82 18.08
C GLY A 525 -11.44 14.35 18.58
N GLN A 526 -11.57 14.58 19.88
CA GLN A 526 -12.81 15.04 20.53
C GLN A 526 -12.84 16.56 20.77
N ALA A 527 -11.68 17.22 20.68
CA ALA A 527 -11.58 18.68 20.76
C ALA A 527 -12.35 19.34 19.62
N MET A 528 -13.23 20.29 19.96
CA MET A 528 -14.05 20.99 18.98
C MET A 528 -13.22 22.01 18.21
N GLU A 529 -13.24 21.92 16.88
CA GLU A 529 -12.65 22.94 16.02
C GLU A 529 -13.51 24.21 16.02
N ARG A 530 -12.87 25.35 16.32
CA ARG A 530 -13.50 26.68 16.40
C ARG A 530 -13.03 27.61 15.29
N GLY A 531 -12.03 27.19 14.53
CA GLY A 531 -11.50 27.86 13.36
C GLY A 531 -12.03 27.27 12.06
N ASP A 532 -11.73 27.95 10.96
CA ASP A 532 -12.00 27.47 9.60
C ASP A 532 -10.72 27.41 8.75
N PHE A 533 -9.56 27.29 9.42
CA PHE A 533 -8.23 27.37 8.80
C PHE A 533 -7.63 25.99 8.45
N VAL A 534 -8.15 24.91 9.04
CA VAL A 534 -7.58 23.55 8.91
C VAL A 534 -7.67 23.01 7.47
N ASP A 535 -8.77 23.25 6.76
CA ASP A 535 -9.03 22.64 5.45
C ASP A 535 -9.43 23.62 4.35
N LEU A 536 -9.78 24.87 4.68
CA LEU A 536 -10.18 25.86 3.69
C LEU A 536 -8.98 26.56 3.02
N PRO A 537 -9.14 27.09 1.80
CA PRO A 537 -8.02 27.54 0.98
C PRO A 537 -7.34 28.82 1.50
N TYR A 538 -6.04 28.92 1.20
CA TYR A 538 -5.20 30.11 1.41
C TYR A 538 -4.82 30.75 0.07
N GLU A 539 -4.92 32.08 0.00
CA GLU A 539 -4.31 32.86 -1.09
C GLU A 539 -2.80 32.74 -1.02
N THR A 540 -2.13 32.52 -2.16
CA THR A 540 -0.73 32.10 -2.15
C THR A 540 0.15 32.93 -3.05
N LYS A 541 1.35 33.25 -2.55
CA LYS A 541 2.40 33.96 -3.28
C LYS A 541 3.73 33.22 -3.15
N LEU A 542 4.31 32.89 -4.30
CA LEU A 542 5.64 32.29 -4.40
C LEU A 542 6.73 33.35 -4.61
N ARG A 543 7.83 33.23 -3.88
CA ARG A 543 9.04 34.05 -4.01
C ARG A 543 10.22 33.14 -4.29
N ARG A 544 10.95 33.42 -5.37
CA ARG A 544 12.09 32.62 -5.84
C ARG A 544 13.36 33.47 -5.83
N GLY A 545 14.39 33.01 -5.14
CA GLY A 545 15.75 33.54 -5.19
C GLY A 545 16.73 32.40 -5.48
N SER A 546 17.99 32.74 -5.76
CA SER A 546 19.04 31.74 -6.02
C SER A 546 19.53 31.04 -4.76
N ASP A 547 19.41 31.69 -3.60
CA ASP A 547 19.83 31.19 -2.28
C ASP A 547 18.66 30.67 -1.43
N ARG A 548 17.43 31.10 -1.72
CA ARG A 548 16.24 30.77 -0.95
C ARG A 548 14.96 30.83 -1.79
N VAL A 549 13.99 30.03 -1.40
CA VAL A 549 12.60 30.11 -1.88
C VAL A 549 11.65 30.25 -0.71
N GLN A 550 10.50 30.89 -0.93
CA GLN A 550 9.46 31.06 0.07
C GLN A 550 8.08 30.94 -0.57
N VAL A 551 7.21 30.20 0.10
CA VAL A 551 5.75 30.27 -0.11
C VAL A 551 5.13 31.08 1.02
N GLN A 552 4.33 32.07 0.67
CA GLN A 552 3.52 32.85 1.61
C GLN A 552 2.05 32.55 1.34
N MET A 553 1.33 32.11 2.35
CA MET A 553 -0.08 31.71 2.32
C MET A 553 -0.85 32.63 3.27
N ARG A 554 -1.92 33.27 2.78
CA ARG A 554 -2.78 34.18 3.55
C ARG A 554 -4.24 33.74 3.46
N ARG A 555 -4.93 33.70 4.60
CA ARG A 555 -6.37 33.44 4.67
C ARG A 555 -7.04 34.45 5.59
N ASP A 556 -8.06 35.13 5.07
CA ASP A 556 -9.07 35.79 5.88
C ASP A 556 -10.12 34.76 6.25
N GLY A 557 -10.21 34.45 7.54
CA GLY A 557 -11.08 33.39 8.05
C GLY A 557 -11.72 33.80 9.36
N ASN A 558 -12.04 32.80 10.15
CA ASN A 558 -12.82 32.97 11.36
C ASN A 558 -12.35 32.01 12.45
N ALA A 559 -12.21 32.54 13.67
CA ALA A 559 -12.11 31.73 14.88
C ALA A 559 -13.17 32.21 15.87
N TRP A 560 -14.00 31.30 16.39
CA TRP A 560 -15.03 31.66 17.38
C TRP A 560 -16.06 32.71 16.94
N GLY A 561 -16.31 32.85 15.63
CA GLY A 561 -17.19 33.90 15.10
C GLY A 561 -16.50 35.27 14.96
N ILE A 562 -15.19 35.33 15.21
CA ILE A 562 -14.36 36.54 15.11
C ILE A 562 -13.56 36.45 13.81
N PRO A 563 -13.71 37.43 12.90
CA PRO A 563 -12.89 37.51 11.70
C PRO A 563 -11.43 37.74 12.07
N ILE A 564 -10.55 36.85 11.63
CA ILE A 564 -9.11 36.96 11.82
C ILE A 564 -8.39 36.62 10.52
N THR A 565 -7.15 37.08 10.40
CA THR A 565 -6.30 36.76 9.25
C THR A 565 -5.11 35.94 9.72
N ILE A 566 -4.86 34.79 9.08
CA ILE A 566 -3.59 34.07 9.20
C ILE A 566 -2.76 34.31 7.95
N THR A 567 -1.54 34.79 8.13
CA THR A 567 -0.48 34.72 7.12
C THR A 567 0.61 33.79 7.62
N LYS A 568 0.86 32.70 6.91
CA LYS A 568 1.98 31.78 7.18
C LYS A 568 2.94 31.71 6.00
N ALA A 569 4.23 31.56 6.29
CA ALA A 569 5.25 31.43 5.28
C ALA A 569 6.17 30.24 5.57
N VAL A 570 6.50 29.48 4.53
CA VAL A 570 7.47 28.37 4.60
C VAL A 570 8.66 28.75 3.71
N THR A 571 9.84 28.83 4.31
CA THR A 571 11.07 29.25 3.63
C THR A 571 12.09 28.12 3.66
N MET A 572 12.69 27.86 2.49
CA MET A 572 13.75 26.86 2.32
C MET A 572 14.97 27.54 1.69
N ALA A 573 16.15 27.32 2.27
CA ALA A 573 17.42 27.82 1.75
C ALA A 573 18.19 26.72 1.01
N ALA A 574 19.03 27.10 0.04
CA ALA A 574 19.94 26.18 -0.62
C ALA A 574 20.88 25.50 0.39
N GLY A 575 21.15 24.20 0.22
CA GLY A 575 22.07 23.46 1.10
C GLY A 575 21.56 23.17 2.51
N SER A 576 20.35 23.61 2.87
CA SER A 576 19.88 23.60 4.25
C SER A 576 18.94 22.43 4.54
N ASN A 577 19.15 21.78 5.67
CA ASN A 577 18.24 20.79 6.27
C ASN A 577 17.18 21.45 7.17
N ARG A 578 16.86 22.73 6.93
CA ARG A 578 15.97 23.52 7.77
C ARG A 578 14.80 24.08 6.98
N LEU A 579 13.64 24.10 7.62
CA LEU A 579 12.47 24.86 7.19
C LEU A 579 12.18 25.95 8.22
N LEU A 580 12.11 27.19 7.73
CA LEU A 580 11.69 28.33 8.54
C LEU A 580 10.20 28.59 8.32
N LEU A 581 9.44 28.50 9.40
CA LEU A 581 8.00 28.67 9.44
C LEU A 581 7.69 29.98 10.16
N THR A 582 7.08 30.94 9.47
CA THR A 582 6.72 32.23 10.07
C THR A 582 5.23 32.42 10.04
N TYR A 583 4.62 32.73 11.18
CA TYR A 583 3.19 32.98 11.33
C TYR A 583 2.94 34.42 11.78
N LEU A 584 1.92 35.05 11.18
CA LEU A 584 1.35 36.31 11.58
C LEU A 584 -0.18 36.17 11.65
N LEU A 585 -0.73 36.35 12.84
CA LEU A 585 -2.15 36.46 13.07
C LEU A 585 -2.49 37.96 13.20
N GLU A 586 -3.49 38.41 12.47
CA GLU A 586 -3.99 39.79 12.49
C GLU A 586 -5.47 39.83 12.84
N ASN A 587 -5.94 41.01 13.28
CA ASN A 587 -7.30 41.25 13.74
C ASN A 587 -7.67 40.44 15.00
N LEU A 588 -6.68 40.11 15.83
CA LEU A 588 -6.91 39.43 17.10
C LEU A 588 -7.48 40.40 18.15
N PRO A 589 -8.50 39.99 18.92
CA PRO A 589 -9.02 40.80 20.02
C PRO A 589 -8.01 40.89 21.18
N PRO A 590 -7.75 42.09 21.76
CA PRO A 590 -6.85 42.22 22.90
C PRO A 590 -7.38 41.61 24.20
N GLU A 591 -8.70 41.64 24.41
CA GLU A 591 -9.33 41.27 25.70
C GLU A 591 -9.84 39.81 25.75
N LYS A 592 -9.81 39.10 24.61
CA LYS A 592 -10.34 37.74 24.51
C LYS A 592 -9.29 36.82 23.88
N PRO A 593 -8.42 36.18 24.67
CA PRO A 593 -7.45 35.24 24.13
C PRO A 593 -8.15 34.12 23.37
N LEU A 594 -7.53 33.67 22.28
CA LEU A 594 -7.96 32.53 21.49
C LEU A 594 -6.95 31.40 21.64
N HIS A 595 -7.41 30.17 21.84
CA HIS A 595 -6.55 29.00 21.92
C HIS A 595 -6.14 28.57 20.50
N PHE A 596 -4.97 29.00 20.05
CA PHE A 596 -4.40 28.69 18.73
C PHE A 596 -3.36 27.59 18.85
N ALA A 597 -3.38 26.62 17.92
CA ALA A 597 -2.45 25.52 17.90
C ALA A 597 -2.03 25.17 16.48
N ILE A 598 -0.78 24.74 16.29
CA ILE A 598 -0.23 24.30 15.00
C ILE A 598 0.10 22.82 15.11
N GLU A 599 -0.68 21.95 14.49
CA GLU A 599 -0.42 20.51 14.49
C GLU A 599 0.68 20.16 13.47
N MET A 600 1.64 19.34 13.91
CA MET A 600 2.73 18.78 13.12
C MET A 600 2.82 17.28 13.38
N ASN A 601 2.77 16.45 12.34
CA ASN A 601 2.91 15.00 12.47
C ASN A 601 4.24 14.53 11.87
N PHE A 602 4.79 13.45 12.43
CA PHE A 602 6.04 12.84 11.98
C PHE A 602 5.94 11.31 11.92
N ALA A 603 6.11 10.74 10.74
CA ALA A 603 6.09 9.30 10.46
C ALA A 603 7.50 8.69 10.51
N GLY A 604 7.57 7.35 10.64
CA GLY A 604 8.83 6.61 10.78
C GLY A 604 9.52 6.78 12.13
N MET A 605 8.77 7.15 13.15
CA MET A 605 9.23 7.42 14.51
C MET A 605 8.48 6.53 15.52
N PRO A 606 8.59 5.19 15.41
CA PRO A 606 7.75 4.28 16.18
C PRO A 606 7.98 4.45 17.69
N ALA A 607 6.89 4.32 18.44
CA ALA A 607 6.91 4.27 19.89
C ALA A 607 7.47 2.93 20.42
N GLY A 608 7.71 2.86 21.72
CA GLY A 608 7.95 1.61 22.43
C GLY A 608 9.40 1.10 22.45
N ALA A 609 10.36 1.93 22.03
CA ALA A 609 11.78 1.59 22.12
C ALA A 609 12.61 2.75 22.71
N ASP A 610 13.62 2.41 23.52
CA ASP A 610 14.40 3.37 24.34
C ASP A 610 15.29 4.31 23.52
N ASP A 611 15.64 3.90 22.31
CA ASP A 611 16.43 4.65 21.33
C ASP A 611 15.55 5.56 20.43
N ARG A 612 14.24 5.62 20.69
CA ARG A 612 13.30 6.59 20.10
C ARG A 612 12.67 7.44 21.19
N TYR A 613 13.07 8.70 21.30
CA TYR A 613 12.67 9.56 22.42
C TYR A 613 12.54 11.04 22.07
N PHE A 614 11.78 11.75 22.91
CA PHE A 614 11.74 13.20 22.95
C PHE A 614 12.89 13.76 23.78
N SER A 615 13.39 14.94 23.42
CA SER A 615 14.33 15.71 24.23
C SER A 615 13.97 17.20 24.27
N ASP A 616 14.32 17.88 25.36
CA ASP A 616 14.22 19.34 25.45
C ASP A 616 15.34 20.03 24.64
N ILE A 617 15.32 21.37 24.60
CA ILE A 617 16.33 22.17 23.89
C ILE A 617 17.74 22.08 24.53
N GLU A 618 17.86 21.55 25.75
CA GLU A 618 19.12 21.32 26.45
C GLU A 618 19.63 19.89 26.24
N GLY A 619 18.86 19.04 25.55
CA GLY A 619 19.19 17.64 25.25
C GLY A 619 18.78 16.65 26.33
N HIS A 620 18.00 17.06 27.33
CA HIS A 620 17.48 16.12 28.34
C HIS A 620 16.31 15.32 27.77
N SER A 621 16.31 14.01 27.98
CA SER A 621 15.21 13.15 27.54
C SER A 621 13.91 13.49 28.28
N LEU A 622 12.81 13.57 27.54
CA LEU A 622 11.45 13.80 28.02
C LEU A 622 10.60 12.51 27.99
N GLY A 623 11.20 11.37 27.63
CA GLY A 623 10.54 10.07 27.50
C GLY A 623 10.51 9.56 26.06
N GLN A 624 10.09 8.31 25.88
CA GLN A 624 9.98 7.67 24.56
C GLN A 624 8.94 8.39 23.67
N LEU A 625 9.00 8.18 22.34
CA LEU A 625 8.08 8.79 21.37
C LEU A 625 6.60 8.36 21.52
N GLY A 626 6.33 7.31 22.30
CA GLY A 626 4.97 6.93 22.70
C GLY A 626 4.42 7.67 23.91
N THR A 627 5.25 8.41 24.64
CA THR A 627 4.85 9.11 25.87
C THR A 627 4.07 10.38 25.54
N PRO A 628 2.83 10.52 26.04
CA PRO A 628 2.10 11.79 25.90
C PRO A 628 2.80 12.90 26.70
N LEU A 629 3.05 14.04 26.07
CA LEU A 629 3.68 15.21 26.70
C LEU A 629 2.71 16.39 26.74
N ASP A 630 2.62 17.05 27.90
CA ASP A 630 1.94 18.33 28.11
C ASP A 630 2.95 19.32 28.70
N LEU A 631 3.72 19.97 27.82
CA LEU A 631 4.79 20.88 28.20
C LEU A 631 4.25 22.31 28.28
N SER A 632 4.78 23.11 29.21
CA SER A 632 4.40 24.51 29.37
C SER A 632 5.60 25.46 29.39
N LYS A 633 5.46 26.60 28.72
CA LYS A 633 6.48 27.67 28.63
C LYS A 633 7.83 27.17 28.09
N VAL A 634 7.79 26.28 27.11
CA VAL A 634 8.98 25.75 26.43
C VAL A 634 9.24 26.50 25.11
N HIS A 635 10.47 26.43 24.64
CA HIS A 635 10.89 27.04 23.37
C HIS A 635 11.07 26.00 22.25
N GLY A 636 10.67 24.76 22.46
CA GLY A 636 10.91 23.70 21.50
C GLY A 636 11.10 22.32 22.15
N LEU A 637 11.25 21.32 21.29
CA LEU A 637 11.65 19.96 21.63
C LEU A 637 12.25 19.29 20.39
N SER A 638 12.94 18.18 20.59
CA SER A 638 13.44 17.32 19.51
C SER A 638 12.91 15.90 19.63
N LEU A 639 12.74 15.23 18.49
CA LEU A 639 12.37 13.83 18.36
C LEU A 639 13.56 13.10 17.76
N SER A 640 14.03 12.05 18.42
CA SER A 640 15.16 11.23 17.98
C SER A 640 14.66 9.85 17.56
N ASP A 641 15.08 9.38 16.39
CA ASP A 641 15.03 7.97 16.01
C ASP A 641 16.44 7.50 15.65
N ARG A 642 17.07 6.77 16.57
CA ARG A 642 18.46 6.32 16.37
C ARG A 642 18.59 5.14 15.41
N TRP A 643 17.51 4.43 15.09
CA TRP A 643 17.52 3.40 14.07
C TRP A 643 17.58 3.98 12.67
N LEU A 644 16.84 5.07 12.44
CA LEU A 644 16.97 5.85 11.22
C LEU A 644 18.17 6.83 11.23
N GLY A 645 18.86 6.96 12.37
CA GLY A 645 19.94 7.93 12.57
C GLY A 645 19.46 9.37 12.38
N MET A 646 18.23 9.69 12.82
CA MET A 646 17.54 10.94 12.52
C MET A 646 17.12 11.69 13.80
N ASP A 647 17.27 13.01 13.77
CA ASP A 647 16.75 13.95 14.76
C ASP A 647 15.89 15.02 14.07
N VAL A 648 14.67 15.23 14.55
CA VAL A 648 13.80 16.34 14.13
C VAL A 648 13.62 17.30 15.29
N ALA A 649 14.17 18.50 15.16
CA ALA A 649 14.12 19.53 16.19
C ALA A 649 13.17 20.66 15.78
N LEU A 650 12.33 21.11 16.72
CA LEU A 650 11.49 22.29 16.60
C LEU A 650 11.99 23.35 17.58
N ALA A 651 12.47 24.48 17.06
CA ALA A 651 12.85 25.65 17.85
C ALA A 651 11.85 26.78 17.61
N ILE A 652 11.31 27.35 18.68
CA ILE A 652 10.24 28.35 18.68
C ILE A 652 10.77 29.64 19.32
N ASP A 653 10.67 30.75 18.60
CA ASP A 653 11.18 32.05 19.04
C ASP A 653 10.42 32.65 20.24
N ARG A 654 9.32 32.00 20.65
CA ARG A 654 8.46 32.40 21.77
C ARG A 654 8.06 31.22 22.64
N PRO A 655 7.86 31.43 23.96
CA PRO A 655 7.38 30.37 24.83
C PRO A 655 6.02 29.83 24.38
N SER A 656 5.89 28.51 24.35
CA SER A 656 4.70 27.77 23.94
C SER A 656 4.29 26.74 24.98
N GLY A 657 3.02 26.36 24.99
CA GLY A 657 2.65 25.01 25.41
C GLY A 657 2.94 24.03 24.27
N ILE A 658 3.30 22.78 24.55
CA ILE A 658 3.43 21.77 23.51
C ILE A 658 2.75 20.49 23.96
N TRP A 659 1.79 20.06 23.17
CA TRP A 659 1.19 18.73 23.25
C TRP A 659 1.92 17.78 22.31
N ALA A 660 2.30 16.60 22.78
CA ALA A 660 2.80 15.53 21.92
C ALA A 660 2.18 14.20 22.29
N PHE A 661 1.85 13.37 21.29
CA PHE A 661 1.20 12.08 21.49
C PHE A 661 1.32 11.16 20.26
N PRO A 662 1.29 9.83 20.44
CA PRO A 662 1.26 8.91 19.31
C PRO A 662 -0.11 8.93 18.61
N VAL A 663 -0.08 8.76 17.29
CA VAL A 663 -1.25 8.53 16.44
C VAL A 663 -1.22 7.06 16.02
N GLU A 664 -2.25 6.33 16.39
CA GLU A 664 -2.35 4.88 16.20
C GLU A 664 -3.68 4.49 15.57
N THR A 665 -3.66 3.43 14.77
CA THR A 665 -4.85 2.86 14.10
C THR A 665 -5.06 1.42 14.54
N VAL A 666 -6.31 1.00 14.68
CA VAL A 666 -6.66 -0.41 14.82
C VAL A 666 -6.76 -1.01 13.41
N SER A 667 -5.89 -1.98 13.10
CA SER A 667 -5.82 -2.62 11.79
C SER A 667 -6.07 -4.11 11.90
N GLN A 668 -6.72 -4.69 10.89
CA GLN A 668 -6.75 -6.14 10.69
C GLN A 668 -5.44 -6.59 10.03
N SER A 669 -4.85 -7.68 10.52
CA SER A 669 -3.79 -8.44 9.86
C SER A 669 -4.09 -9.95 9.89
N GLU A 670 -3.26 -10.75 9.22
CA GLU A 670 -3.43 -12.23 9.14
C GLU A 670 -3.54 -12.89 10.51
N ALA A 671 -2.81 -12.36 11.49
CA ALA A 671 -2.76 -12.89 12.84
C ALA A 671 -3.76 -12.21 13.80
N GLY A 672 -4.65 -11.35 13.30
CA GLY A 672 -5.71 -10.69 14.07
C GLY A 672 -5.64 -9.16 14.11
N PHE A 673 -6.52 -8.56 14.91
CA PHE A 673 -6.60 -7.12 15.14
C PHE A 673 -5.48 -6.64 16.06
N GLU A 674 -4.83 -5.55 15.66
CA GLU A 674 -3.73 -4.94 16.43
C GLU A 674 -3.71 -3.42 16.30
N LEU A 675 -3.04 -2.79 17.26
CA LEU A 675 -2.77 -1.36 17.24
C LEU A 675 -1.46 -1.09 16.48
N VAL A 676 -1.52 -0.20 15.50
CA VAL A 676 -0.38 0.15 14.65
C VAL A 676 -0.05 1.63 14.81
N HIS A 677 1.18 1.93 15.22
CA HIS A 677 1.70 3.29 15.30
C HIS A 677 1.89 3.88 13.90
N GLN A 678 1.25 5.02 13.62
CA GLN A 678 1.31 5.68 12.31
C GLN A 678 2.23 6.90 12.32
N SER A 679 2.21 7.68 13.39
CA SER A 679 3.04 8.87 13.54
C SER A 679 3.05 9.40 14.96
N VAL A 680 3.94 10.35 15.22
CA VAL A 680 3.93 11.19 16.41
C VAL A 680 3.36 12.56 16.06
N CYS A 681 2.34 13.01 16.78
CA CYS A 681 1.86 14.39 16.70
C CYS A 681 2.63 15.26 17.69
N VAL A 682 3.03 16.45 17.25
CA VAL A 682 3.59 17.53 18.06
C VAL A 682 2.85 18.82 17.73
N GLN A 683 2.28 19.45 18.74
CA GLN A 683 1.38 20.58 18.57
C GLN A 683 1.74 21.71 19.54
N PRO A 684 2.59 22.66 19.11
CA PRO A 684 2.74 23.93 19.79
C PRO A 684 1.41 24.69 19.84
N HIS A 685 1.07 25.22 21.01
CA HIS A 685 -0.18 25.93 21.22
C HIS A 685 -0.03 27.13 22.19
N TRP A 686 -0.88 28.12 22.00
CA TRP A 686 -0.87 29.39 22.72
C TRP A 686 -2.29 29.90 22.97
N PHE A 687 -2.44 30.65 24.05
CA PHE A 687 -3.54 31.59 24.21
C PHE A 687 -3.12 32.93 23.61
N VAL A 688 -3.53 33.20 22.37
CA VAL A 688 -3.11 34.38 21.60
C VAL A 688 -4.05 35.55 21.81
N SER A 689 -3.50 36.74 22.01
CA SER A 689 -4.23 38.01 22.05
C SER A 689 -3.50 39.03 21.18
N GLY A 690 -4.25 39.95 20.59
CA GLY A 690 -3.68 41.00 19.75
C GLY A 690 -2.86 41.98 20.57
N ASP A 691 -1.71 42.40 20.03
CA ASP A 691 -0.97 43.56 20.53
C ASP A 691 -1.73 44.88 20.25
N ALA A 692 -1.05 46.04 20.38
CA ALA A 692 -1.66 47.34 20.13
C ALA A 692 -2.24 47.50 18.71
N ASP A 693 -1.73 46.74 17.74
CA ASP A 693 -2.18 46.71 16.35
C ASP A 693 -3.06 45.49 16.04
N GLY A 694 -3.45 44.70 17.06
CA GLY A 694 -4.25 43.49 16.90
C GLY A 694 -3.47 42.32 16.30
N ARG A 695 -2.14 42.29 16.49
CA ARG A 695 -1.23 41.31 15.87
C ARG A 695 -0.59 40.37 16.87
N TRP A 696 -0.24 39.19 16.39
CA TRP A 696 0.58 38.19 17.08
C TRP A 696 1.41 37.42 16.06
N SER A 697 2.68 37.15 16.35
CA SER A 697 3.54 36.39 15.45
C SER A 697 4.38 35.35 16.19
N VAL A 698 4.80 34.33 15.47
CA VAL A 698 5.76 33.31 15.93
C VAL A 698 6.61 32.83 14.75
N GLU A 699 7.86 32.51 15.04
CA GLU A 699 8.77 31.85 14.13
C GLU A 699 9.14 30.47 14.70
N ILE A 700 9.04 29.45 13.87
CA ILE A 700 9.42 28.07 14.18
C ILE A 700 10.47 27.63 13.17
N GLU A 701 11.65 27.26 13.65
CA GLU A 701 12.67 26.59 12.85
C GLU A 701 12.54 25.07 13.07
N MET A 702 12.22 24.35 12.00
CA MET A 702 12.25 22.90 11.97
C MET A 702 13.55 22.44 11.32
N THR A 703 14.35 21.65 12.04
CA THR A 703 15.64 21.12 11.56
C THR A 703 15.60 19.60 11.55
N THR A 704 16.03 18.99 10.44
CA THR A 704 16.19 17.54 10.31
C THR A 704 17.67 17.20 10.25
N ALA A 705 18.26 16.75 11.36
CA ALA A 705 19.64 16.26 11.37
C ALA A 705 19.67 14.75 11.13
N CYS A 706 20.60 14.29 10.31
CA CYS A 706 20.86 12.87 10.11
C CYS A 706 22.32 12.59 10.42
N GLU A 707 22.59 11.48 11.08
CA GLU A 707 23.95 10.97 11.25
C GLU A 707 24.50 10.57 9.88
N GLU A 708 25.75 10.96 9.56
CA GLU A 708 26.42 10.44 8.37
C GLU A 708 26.52 8.93 8.53
N GLN A 709 25.83 8.16 7.68
CA GLN A 709 25.95 6.70 7.67
C GLN A 709 27.41 6.34 7.40
N ILE A 710 28.15 6.00 8.46
CA ILE A 710 29.32 5.14 8.36
C ILE A 710 28.77 3.81 7.84
N GLU A 711 29.28 3.34 6.70
CA GLU A 711 28.94 2.07 6.03
C GLU A 711 28.19 1.12 6.95
N THR A 712 26.89 0.96 6.67
CA THR A 712 25.96 0.06 7.39
C THR A 712 26.66 -1.25 7.74
N LEU A 713 26.76 -1.53 9.05
CA LEU A 713 27.12 -2.84 9.56
C LEU A 713 26.25 -3.88 8.85
N SER A 714 26.88 -4.88 8.25
CA SER A 714 26.17 -5.98 7.59
C SER A 714 25.23 -6.66 8.59
N GLU A 715 24.04 -7.09 8.13
CA GLU A 715 23.03 -7.82 8.92
C GLU A 715 23.61 -9.00 9.74
N GLU A 716 24.77 -9.55 9.35
CA GLU A 716 25.52 -10.56 10.11
C GLU A 716 25.88 -10.14 11.55
N GLU A 717 26.01 -8.85 11.85
CA GLU A 717 26.33 -8.37 13.20
C GLU A 717 25.09 -8.19 14.09
N VAL A 718 23.90 -8.05 13.50
CA VAL A 718 22.63 -7.97 14.23
C VAL A 718 22.16 -9.34 14.69
N ILE A 719 22.51 -10.42 13.98
CA ILE A 719 22.18 -11.81 14.36
C ILE A 719 22.99 -12.31 15.58
N ARG A 720 23.98 -11.54 16.07
CA ARG A 720 24.79 -11.87 17.25
C ARG A 720 24.42 -11.12 18.53
N LEU A 721 23.38 -10.28 18.50
CA LEU A 721 22.73 -9.67 19.67
C LEU A 721 21.32 -10.23 19.83
#